data_AF-A0A2H4SDZ1-F1
#
_entry.id   AF-A0A2H4SDZ1-F1
#
_cell.length_a   1.000
_cell.length_b   1.000
_cell.length_c   1.000
_cell.angle_alpha   90.00
_cell.angle_beta   90.00
_cell.angle_gamma   90.00
#
_symmetry.space_group_name_H-M   'P 1'
#
loop_
_entity.id
_entity.type
_entity.pdbx_description
1 polymer ?
#
loop_
_entity_poly.entity_id
_entity_poly.type
_entity_poly.pdbx_seq_one_letter_code
_entity_poly.pdbx_strand_id
1 'polypeptide(L)'
;MSPSSPHRRPLHFNPRAKHWFAPPNQDLPDIARFHQRFPGYAPTALVSLPSVARAAGVGAVYVKNEADRCGLPAFKILGASWGTYRAVTARLELPLSTTFDAIQQALANSPLTLYAATDGNHGRAVARMAALFGIAAEIHVPYCMKEEVVNLIREEGANVIVSKRDYDVAMQEAFVASQHPQGLLIQDCSFAGYTQVPQWIVDGYETMTHEIDEQLAGQTPDLVIVPVGVGSFAHSVVTHYKTPTSSSQVMAVEPDTAASLWKRLVRAEEASALSAPTIMAGLECSTVSEQSWPVLQHGVDVSATVSDFEAHAACETLHELGVAAGPCGAAALAGLRRLTSDDKAALGLDGNSTVVLLSTEGLRSYDIPHDVADDDPVALTQALVRINSANPALGSEPGPGETEIAKFVCSWFEYRDIDAHWIEPVKGRPSVVAVVKGRGDGKRLLLNGHMDTVTLLGYEDNPLNPKIQDGKLYGRGSADMKSGLAAQMVTAANIKRRQLAGDVVVTAVADEEFESLGTVNVLDAGWRADAAIVSECTDMAITRAHKGFVWLEIHVHGVAAHGSRPDLGYDAISKSGYVLVELDRYSQQLQQREADPVVGPPSAHASLIQGGEEVSSYPAKCTITLERRTVANENPATVEREIRDILDRIAATTPGFQYDLRITFDRPPFHMAEDAPLTQLVRKHTESVTRSKPKITGAPYWTDSALLLDAGIPTILFGPRGEGFHAKEEFVYTESILQTTQILTQIAEEFCA
;
A
#
# COMPACT_ATOMS: atom_id res chain seq x y z
N MET A 1 -18.74 18.77 -7.50
CA MET A 1 -18.12 17.53 -8.00
C MET A 1 -17.09 17.94 -9.02
N SER A 2 -15.79 17.75 -8.74
CA SER A 2 -14.78 17.80 -9.79
C SER A 2 -15.16 16.80 -10.88
N PRO A 3 -14.90 17.08 -12.17
CA PRO A 3 -15.07 16.08 -13.21
C PRO A 3 -14.26 14.84 -12.82
N SER A 4 -14.89 13.66 -12.90
CA SER A 4 -14.22 12.39 -12.59
C SER A 4 -12.93 12.29 -13.41
N SER A 5 -11.81 11.98 -12.75
CA SER A 5 -10.53 11.69 -13.38
C SER A 5 -10.74 10.80 -14.62
N PRO A 6 -10.22 11.17 -15.80
CA PRO A 6 -10.33 10.33 -16.99
C PRO A 6 -9.48 9.05 -16.88
N HIS A 7 -8.75 8.85 -15.78
CA HIS A 7 -7.96 7.67 -15.47
C HIS A 7 -8.62 6.77 -14.42
N ARG A 8 -9.76 7.15 -13.83
CA ARG A 8 -10.49 6.35 -12.84
C ARG A 8 -10.82 4.95 -13.38
N ARG A 9 -10.64 3.91 -12.56
CA ARG A 9 -11.10 2.54 -12.83
C ARG A 9 -12.58 2.55 -13.29
N PRO A 10 -12.92 1.97 -14.45
CA PRO A 10 -14.28 2.01 -14.98
C PRO A 10 -15.23 1.11 -14.18
N LEU A 11 -16.53 1.41 -14.25
CA LEU A 11 -17.58 0.52 -13.75
C LEU A 11 -17.71 -0.68 -14.68
N HIS A 12 -18.00 -1.86 -14.12
CA HIS A 12 -18.34 -3.04 -14.91
C HIS A 12 -19.86 -3.21 -14.95
N PHE A 13 -20.45 -3.17 -16.14
CA PHE A 13 -21.87 -3.46 -16.37
C PHE A 13 -22.04 -4.89 -16.89
N ASN A 14 -22.92 -5.65 -16.24
CA ASN A 14 -23.22 -7.03 -16.60
C ASN A 14 -24.63 -7.12 -17.23
N PRO A 15 -24.75 -7.03 -18.57
CA PRO A 15 -26.05 -7.05 -19.23
C PRO A 15 -26.79 -8.40 -19.09
N ARG A 16 -26.08 -9.47 -18.71
CA ARG A 16 -26.68 -10.80 -18.52
C ARG A 16 -27.45 -10.89 -17.21
N ALA A 17 -27.11 -10.07 -16.21
CA ALA A 17 -27.72 -10.12 -14.88
C ALA A 17 -29.21 -9.79 -14.90
N LYS A 18 -29.66 -8.95 -15.83
CA LYS A 18 -31.08 -8.62 -16.00
C LYS A 18 -31.98 -9.83 -16.31
N HIS A 19 -31.42 -10.90 -16.86
CA HIS A 19 -32.16 -12.10 -17.30
C HIS A 19 -31.85 -13.34 -16.47
N TRP A 20 -31.03 -13.20 -15.43
CA TRP A 20 -30.67 -14.28 -14.55
C TRP A 20 -31.47 -14.20 -13.25
N PHE A 21 -31.87 -15.36 -12.74
CA PHE A 21 -32.61 -15.48 -11.48
C PHE A 21 -31.92 -16.46 -10.55
N ALA A 22 -31.88 -16.10 -9.27
CA ALA A 22 -31.36 -16.96 -8.23
C ALA A 22 -32.41 -18.01 -7.82
N PRO A 23 -31.99 -19.21 -7.39
CA PRO A 23 -32.90 -20.15 -6.74
C PRO A 23 -33.42 -19.56 -5.41
N PRO A 24 -34.71 -19.73 -5.08
CA PRO A 24 -35.27 -19.18 -3.86
C PRO A 24 -34.72 -19.89 -2.62
N ASN A 25 -34.49 -19.13 -1.55
CA ASN A 25 -34.16 -19.69 -0.25
C ASN A 25 -35.41 -20.29 0.42
N GLN A 26 -35.37 -21.59 0.68
CA GLN A 26 -36.49 -22.32 1.25
C GLN A 26 -36.61 -22.16 2.77
N ASP A 27 -35.53 -21.75 3.44
CA ASP A 27 -35.45 -21.65 4.91
C ASP A 27 -35.95 -20.30 5.45
N LEU A 28 -36.38 -19.37 4.57
CA LEU A 28 -36.85 -18.03 4.92
C LEU A 28 -37.86 -18.00 6.10
N PRO A 29 -38.92 -18.84 6.15
CA PRO A 29 -39.85 -18.83 7.27
C PRO A 29 -39.23 -19.27 8.60
N ASP A 30 -38.22 -20.12 8.58
CA ASP A 30 -37.48 -20.53 9.78
C ASP A 30 -36.49 -19.46 10.24
N ILE A 31 -35.81 -18.81 9.29
CA ILE A 31 -34.89 -17.69 9.56
C ILE A 31 -35.63 -16.53 10.22
N ALA A 32 -36.78 -16.13 9.66
CA ALA A 32 -37.60 -15.05 10.23
C ALA A 32 -38.07 -15.39 11.65
N ARG A 33 -38.55 -16.62 11.87
CA ARG A 33 -38.96 -17.10 13.21
C ARG A 33 -37.80 -17.14 14.21
N PHE A 34 -36.60 -17.49 13.74
CA PHE A 34 -35.40 -17.51 14.56
C PHE A 34 -35.02 -16.09 15.00
N HIS A 35 -34.86 -15.15 14.07
CA HIS A 35 -34.45 -13.78 14.41
C HIS A 35 -35.50 -13.04 15.23
N GLN A 36 -36.79 -13.22 14.98
CA GLN A 36 -37.86 -12.66 15.81
C GLN A 36 -37.79 -13.11 17.29
N ARG A 37 -37.17 -14.26 17.56
CA ARG A 37 -36.95 -14.79 18.92
C ARG A 37 -35.54 -14.51 19.43
N PHE A 38 -34.67 -13.93 18.62
CA PHE A 38 -33.28 -13.67 18.96
C PHE A 38 -33.21 -12.55 20.01
N PRO A 39 -32.42 -12.70 21.09
CA PRO A 39 -32.32 -11.67 22.12
C PRO A 39 -31.90 -10.31 21.57
N GLY A 40 -32.69 -9.27 21.85
CA GLY A 40 -32.41 -7.89 21.41
C GLY A 40 -32.69 -7.62 19.93
N TYR A 41 -33.33 -8.55 19.20
CA TYR A 41 -33.72 -8.31 17.82
C TYR A 41 -34.85 -7.28 17.70
N ALA A 42 -34.64 -6.31 16.83
CA ALA A 42 -35.65 -5.45 16.24
C ALA A 42 -35.22 -5.11 14.81
N PRO A 43 -36.15 -4.88 13.86
CA PRO A 43 -35.79 -4.37 12.55
C PRO A 43 -35.02 -3.06 12.63
N THR A 44 -33.86 -2.97 11.99
CA THR A 44 -33.07 -1.72 11.96
C THR A 44 -33.77 -0.67 11.10
N ALA A 45 -33.42 0.60 11.31
CA ALA A 45 -34.01 1.70 10.58
C ALA A 45 -33.67 1.67 9.07
N LEU A 46 -34.68 1.90 8.24
CA LEU A 46 -34.54 2.30 6.84
C LEU A 46 -34.71 3.82 6.77
N VAL A 47 -33.59 4.54 6.68
CA VAL A 47 -33.54 6.00 6.79
C VAL A 47 -33.63 6.65 5.41
N SER A 48 -34.61 7.54 5.20
CA SER A 48 -34.73 8.30 3.95
C SER A 48 -33.69 9.42 3.87
N LEU A 49 -33.04 9.57 2.70
CA LEU A 49 -32.04 10.61 2.43
C LEU A 49 -32.46 11.54 1.26
N PRO A 50 -33.39 12.50 1.47
CA PRO A 50 -33.90 13.34 0.39
C PRO A 50 -32.86 14.22 -0.31
N SER A 51 -31.83 14.67 0.41
CA SER A 51 -30.73 15.47 -0.16
C SER A 51 -29.89 14.65 -1.14
N VAL A 52 -29.60 13.39 -0.81
CA VAL A 52 -28.86 12.46 -1.66
C VAL A 52 -29.71 12.09 -2.89
N ALA A 53 -31.01 11.84 -2.73
CA ALA A 53 -31.91 11.57 -3.85
C ALA A 53 -31.93 12.72 -4.88
N ARG A 54 -32.06 13.97 -4.40
CA ARG A 54 -31.98 15.15 -5.27
C ARG A 54 -30.65 15.29 -5.99
N ALA A 55 -29.53 15.04 -5.30
CA ALA A 55 -28.20 15.09 -5.91
C ALA A 55 -27.99 13.99 -6.95
N ALA A 56 -28.51 12.79 -6.69
CA ALA A 56 -28.46 11.66 -7.61
C ALA A 56 -29.47 11.79 -8.78
N GLY A 57 -30.50 12.63 -8.65
CA GLY A 57 -31.55 12.79 -9.66
C GLY A 57 -32.54 11.63 -9.69
N VAL A 58 -32.76 10.97 -8.56
CA VAL A 58 -33.70 9.84 -8.39
C VAL A 58 -34.84 10.20 -7.45
N GLY A 59 -35.93 9.41 -7.48
CA GLY A 59 -37.13 9.67 -6.68
C GLY A 59 -36.91 9.52 -5.17
N ALA A 60 -36.23 8.46 -4.75
CA ALA A 60 -35.92 8.21 -3.35
C ALA A 60 -34.57 7.52 -3.17
N VAL A 61 -33.90 7.84 -2.07
CA VAL A 61 -32.70 7.12 -1.58
C VAL A 61 -32.96 6.76 -0.14
N TYR A 62 -32.77 5.50 0.21
CA TYR A 62 -32.83 5.00 1.57
C TYR A 62 -31.51 4.37 1.98
N VAL A 63 -31.14 4.48 3.26
CA VAL A 63 -30.04 3.73 3.86
C VAL A 63 -30.61 2.74 4.86
N LYS A 64 -30.32 1.46 4.68
CA LYS A 64 -30.55 0.43 5.71
C LYS A 64 -29.39 0.48 6.69
N ASN A 65 -29.66 0.97 7.91
CA ASN A 65 -28.62 1.30 8.88
C ASN A 65 -28.40 0.18 9.91
N GLU A 66 -27.32 -0.59 9.75
CA GLU A 66 -26.97 -1.72 10.63
C GLU A 66 -26.02 -1.36 11.78
N ALA A 67 -25.91 -0.06 12.11
CA ALA A 67 -25.06 0.43 13.21
C ALA A 67 -25.50 -0.02 14.61
N ASP A 68 -26.70 -0.58 14.75
CA ASP A 68 -27.19 -1.25 15.96
C ASP A 68 -28.06 -2.45 15.57
N ARG A 69 -27.41 -3.60 15.41
CA ARG A 69 -28.08 -4.86 15.11
C ARG A 69 -27.89 -5.82 16.27
N CYS A 70 -28.98 -6.09 16.99
CA CYS A 70 -28.99 -6.98 18.16
C CYS A 70 -27.93 -6.59 19.22
N GLY A 71 -27.69 -5.28 19.41
CA GLY A 71 -26.70 -4.76 20.34
C GLY A 71 -25.25 -4.84 19.87
N LEU A 72 -25.01 -5.13 18.58
CA LEU A 72 -23.70 -5.09 17.94
C LEU A 72 -23.67 -4.01 16.84
N PRO A 73 -22.51 -3.36 16.60
CA PRO A 73 -22.43 -2.22 15.67
C PRO A 73 -22.32 -2.63 14.19
N ALA A 74 -22.83 -3.82 13.82
CA ALA A 74 -22.75 -4.34 12.46
C ALA A 74 -23.75 -5.48 12.20
N PHE A 75 -24.08 -5.67 10.93
CA PHE A 75 -25.06 -6.67 10.49
C PHE A 75 -24.66 -8.14 10.68
N LYS A 76 -23.36 -8.44 10.88
CA LYS A 76 -22.81 -9.81 10.79
C LYS A 76 -23.45 -10.80 11.74
N ILE A 77 -24.06 -10.32 12.83
CA ILE A 77 -24.82 -11.17 13.77
C ILE A 77 -26.02 -11.87 13.13
N LEU A 78 -26.64 -11.33 12.08
CA LEU A 78 -27.75 -12.00 11.38
C LEU A 78 -27.28 -13.35 10.80
N GLY A 79 -26.27 -13.33 9.95
CA GLY A 79 -25.71 -14.55 9.36
C GLY A 79 -25.00 -15.44 10.38
N ALA A 80 -24.13 -14.86 11.22
CA ALA A 80 -23.37 -15.63 12.21
C ALA A 80 -24.29 -16.34 13.22
N SER A 81 -25.38 -15.70 13.65
CA SER A 81 -26.31 -16.32 14.60
C SER A 81 -27.11 -17.46 13.97
N TRP A 82 -27.66 -17.28 12.77
CA TRP A 82 -28.37 -18.36 12.07
C TRP A 82 -27.44 -19.51 11.70
N GLY A 83 -26.25 -19.21 11.16
CA GLY A 83 -25.23 -20.22 10.84
C GLY A 83 -24.79 -21.03 12.05
N THR A 84 -24.54 -20.36 13.19
CA THR A 84 -24.20 -21.04 14.44
C THR A 84 -25.36 -21.88 14.96
N TYR A 85 -26.57 -21.33 14.97
CA TYR A 85 -27.77 -22.05 15.39
C TYR A 85 -27.94 -23.35 14.59
N ARG A 86 -27.87 -23.26 13.26
CA ARG A 86 -27.96 -24.42 12.36
C ARG A 86 -26.86 -25.44 12.62
N ALA A 87 -25.61 -25.00 12.74
CA ALA A 87 -24.47 -25.88 12.99
C ALA A 87 -24.59 -26.63 14.32
N VAL A 88 -25.00 -25.94 15.39
CA VAL A 88 -25.22 -26.54 16.70
C VAL A 88 -26.40 -27.51 16.67
N THR A 89 -27.55 -27.11 16.11
CA THR A 89 -28.71 -28.01 16.03
C THR A 89 -28.42 -29.25 15.19
N ALA A 90 -27.67 -29.11 14.09
CA ALA A 90 -27.27 -30.25 13.27
C ALA A 90 -26.30 -31.18 14.02
N ARG A 91 -25.34 -30.63 14.77
CA ARG A 91 -24.37 -31.41 15.56
C ARG A 91 -25.03 -32.17 16.72
N LEU A 92 -26.05 -31.58 17.32
CA LEU A 92 -26.79 -32.16 18.46
C LEU A 92 -28.05 -32.92 18.02
N GLU A 93 -28.31 -33.03 16.72
CA GLU A 93 -29.50 -33.67 16.14
C GLU A 93 -30.84 -33.09 16.67
N LEU A 94 -30.87 -31.77 16.88
CA LEU A 94 -32.03 -31.03 17.40
C LEU A 94 -32.87 -30.43 16.25
N PRO A 95 -34.21 -30.33 16.40
CA PRO A 95 -35.06 -29.70 15.40
C PRO A 95 -34.87 -28.17 15.36
N LEU A 96 -35.12 -27.53 14.21
CA LEU A 96 -35.04 -26.06 14.04
C LEU A 96 -36.12 -25.27 14.82
N SER A 97 -37.05 -25.96 15.48
CA SER A 97 -37.99 -25.36 16.41
C SER A 97 -37.43 -25.20 17.83
N THR A 98 -36.20 -25.67 18.09
CA THR A 98 -35.60 -25.71 19.44
C THR A 98 -35.31 -24.30 19.94
N THR A 99 -35.68 -24.04 21.19
CA THR A 99 -35.46 -22.75 21.87
C THR A 99 -34.02 -22.60 22.36
N PHE A 100 -33.58 -21.34 22.54
CA PHE A 100 -32.24 -21.02 23.07
C PHE A 100 -31.95 -21.74 24.40
N ASP A 101 -32.88 -21.71 25.34
CA ASP A 101 -32.74 -22.38 26.65
C ASP A 101 -32.53 -23.90 26.52
N ALA A 102 -33.19 -24.53 25.55
CA ALA A 102 -33.07 -25.98 25.33
C ALA A 102 -31.73 -26.32 24.67
N ILE A 103 -31.23 -25.44 23.79
CA ILE A 103 -29.88 -25.56 23.22
C ILE A 103 -28.81 -25.41 24.31
N GLN A 104 -28.93 -24.41 25.18
CA GLN A 104 -28.03 -24.23 26.32
C GLN A 104 -28.00 -25.48 27.22
N GLN A 105 -29.17 -26.06 27.53
CA GLN A 105 -29.26 -27.30 28.30
C GLN A 105 -28.59 -28.49 27.59
N ALA A 106 -28.77 -28.61 26.27
CA ALA A 106 -28.13 -29.66 25.48
C ALA A 106 -26.60 -29.49 25.46
N LEU A 107 -26.10 -28.27 25.27
CA LEU A 107 -24.67 -27.94 25.27
C LEU A 107 -24.01 -28.11 26.65
N ALA A 108 -24.75 -27.90 27.74
CA ALA A 108 -24.25 -28.21 29.08
C ALA A 108 -23.91 -29.70 29.26
N ASN A 109 -24.61 -30.59 28.56
CA ASN A 109 -24.35 -32.03 28.59
C ASN A 109 -23.35 -32.49 27.51
N SER A 110 -23.18 -31.72 26.44
CA SER A 110 -22.30 -32.03 25.31
C SER A 110 -21.64 -30.74 24.82
N PRO A 111 -20.62 -30.25 25.54
CA PRO A 111 -20.03 -28.95 25.28
C PRO A 111 -19.30 -28.94 23.93
N LEU A 112 -19.48 -27.85 23.21
CA LEU A 112 -18.81 -27.53 21.95
C LEU A 112 -17.98 -26.26 22.13
N THR A 113 -17.04 -26.03 21.22
CA THR A 113 -16.27 -24.78 21.11
C THR A 113 -16.46 -24.22 19.71
N LEU A 114 -16.80 -22.95 19.61
CA LEU A 114 -16.89 -22.24 18.33
C LEU A 114 -15.52 -21.74 17.91
N TYR A 115 -15.18 -21.90 16.64
CA TYR A 115 -13.95 -21.35 16.04
C TYR A 115 -14.33 -20.45 14.89
N ALA A 116 -13.61 -19.35 14.71
CA ALA A 116 -13.72 -18.50 13.51
C ALA A 116 -12.43 -17.70 13.32
N ALA A 117 -12.17 -17.25 12.11
CA ALA A 117 -11.22 -16.19 11.84
C ALA A 117 -11.96 -14.90 11.44
N THR A 118 -11.40 -13.74 11.82
CA THR A 118 -12.01 -12.45 11.50
C THR A 118 -10.98 -11.32 11.42
N ASP A 119 -11.35 -10.30 10.67
CA ASP A 119 -10.81 -8.95 10.63
C ASP A 119 -11.63 -7.94 11.48
N GLY A 120 -12.69 -8.38 12.16
CA GLY A 120 -13.56 -7.51 12.96
C GLY A 120 -14.92 -8.13 13.32
N ASN A 121 -15.94 -7.79 12.54
CA ASN A 121 -17.35 -7.96 12.93
C ASN A 121 -17.81 -9.43 13.02
N HIS A 122 -17.22 -10.34 12.23
CA HIS A 122 -17.68 -11.74 12.16
C HIS A 122 -17.32 -12.49 13.44
N GLY A 123 -16.05 -12.42 13.85
CA GLY A 123 -15.60 -13.10 15.06
C GLY A 123 -16.26 -12.54 16.32
N ARG A 124 -16.57 -11.24 16.36
CA ARG A 124 -17.36 -10.66 17.45
C ARG A 124 -18.77 -11.23 17.51
N ALA A 125 -19.42 -11.42 16.36
CA ALA A 125 -20.75 -12.02 16.29
C ALA A 125 -20.74 -13.51 16.70
N VAL A 126 -19.72 -14.28 16.29
CA VAL A 126 -19.53 -15.67 16.72
C VAL A 126 -19.25 -15.76 18.23
N ALA A 127 -18.44 -14.84 18.77
CA ALA A 127 -18.19 -14.75 20.20
C ALA A 127 -19.47 -14.45 21.00
N ARG A 128 -20.30 -13.50 20.52
CA ARG A 128 -21.63 -13.24 21.10
C ARG A 128 -22.53 -14.47 21.12
N MET A 129 -22.50 -15.27 20.05
CA MET A 129 -23.25 -16.54 20.00
C MET A 129 -22.74 -17.57 20.99
N ALA A 130 -21.42 -17.72 21.15
CA ALA A 130 -20.86 -18.60 22.16
C ALA A 130 -21.27 -18.17 23.58
N ALA A 131 -21.23 -16.87 23.87
CA ALA A 131 -21.69 -16.33 25.14
C ALA A 131 -23.18 -16.61 25.39
N LEU A 132 -24.04 -16.39 24.37
CA LEU A 132 -25.47 -16.71 24.44
C LEU A 132 -25.74 -18.20 24.66
N PHE A 133 -24.89 -19.09 24.14
CA PHE A 133 -25.02 -20.53 24.33
C PHE A 133 -24.31 -21.07 25.57
N GLY A 134 -23.55 -20.23 26.29
CA GLY A 134 -22.79 -20.64 27.47
C GLY A 134 -21.61 -21.57 27.13
N ILE A 135 -21.03 -21.43 25.95
CA ILE A 135 -19.90 -22.24 25.46
C ILE A 135 -18.68 -21.37 25.13
N ALA A 136 -17.53 -22.00 24.88
CA ALA A 136 -16.31 -21.28 24.53
C ALA A 136 -16.30 -20.86 23.05
N ALA A 137 -15.65 -19.73 22.76
CA ALA A 137 -15.25 -19.32 21.43
C ALA A 137 -13.74 -19.07 21.37
N GLU A 138 -13.11 -19.55 20.30
CA GLU A 138 -11.74 -19.21 19.92
C GLU A 138 -11.74 -18.48 18.58
N ILE A 139 -11.28 -17.23 18.58
CA ILE A 139 -11.31 -16.35 17.41
C ILE A 139 -9.88 -16.04 16.98
N HIS A 140 -9.54 -16.38 15.74
CA HIS A 140 -8.24 -16.11 15.15
C HIS A 140 -8.28 -14.77 14.41
N VAL A 141 -7.29 -13.92 14.62
CA VAL A 141 -7.21 -12.59 14.02
C VAL A 141 -5.83 -12.38 13.38
N PRO A 142 -5.71 -11.64 12.27
CA PRO A 142 -4.43 -11.39 11.62
C PRO A 142 -3.53 -10.48 12.47
N TYR A 143 -2.21 -10.56 12.26
CA TYR A 143 -1.22 -9.79 13.04
C TYR A 143 -1.36 -8.27 12.94
N CYS A 144 -1.99 -7.77 11.87
CA CYS A 144 -2.13 -6.36 11.57
C CYS A 144 -3.37 -5.71 12.20
N MET A 145 -4.23 -6.49 12.86
CA MET A 145 -5.47 -5.98 13.47
C MET A 145 -5.15 -5.07 14.66
N LYS A 146 -5.76 -3.88 14.71
CA LYS A 146 -5.57 -2.93 15.82
C LYS A 146 -6.07 -3.55 17.14
N GLU A 147 -5.29 -3.42 18.20
CA GLU A 147 -5.58 -4.02 19.52
C GLU A 147 -6.95 -3.61 20.09
N GLU A 148 -7.40 -2.38 19.79
CA GLU A 148 -8.73 -1.89 20.16
C GLU A 148 -9.85 -2.79 19.59
N VAL A 149 -9.72 -3.24 18.34
CA VAL A 149 -10.72 -4.10 17.69
C VAL A 149 -10.63 -5.53 18.22
N VAL A 150 -9.41 -6.01 18.51
CA VAL A 150 -9.18 -7.31 19.16
C VAL A 150 -9.86 -7.36 20.53
N ASN A 151 -9.79 -6.26 21.30
CA ASN A 151 -10.42 -6.17 22.61
C ASN A 151 -11.95 -6.24 22.55
N LEU A 152 -12.59 -5.66 21.51
CA LEU A 152 -14.04 -5.79 21.32
C LEU A 152 -14.51 -7.24 21.17
N ILE A 153 -13.65 -8.13 20.65
CA ILE A 153 -13.96 -9.57 20.55
C ILE A 153 -13.74 -10.25 21.92
N ARG A 154 -12.67 -9.90 22.63
CA ARG A 154 -12.39 -10.43 23.99
C ARG A 154 -13.47 -10.05 24.99
N GLU A 155 -14.04 -8.86 24.88
CA GLU A 155 -15.14 -8.37 25.73
C GLU A 155 -16.41 -9.21 25.60
N GLU A 156 -16.58 -9.94 24.49
CA GLU A 156 -17.65 -10.93 24.32
C GLU A 156 -17.36 -12.27 25.03
N GLY A 157 -16.18 -12.42 25.67
CA GLY A 157 -15.76 -13.61 26.39
C GLY A 157 -14.99 -14.64 25.54
N ALA A 158 -14.57 -14.28 24.33
CA ALA A 158 -13.80 -15.18 23.46
C ALA A 158 -12.31 -15.24 23.82
N ASN A 159 -11.71 -16.40 23.61
CA ASN A 159 -10.26 -16.56 23.52
C ASN A 159 -9.80 -16.05 22.14
N VAL A 160 -8.94 -15.03 22.10
CA VAL A 160 -8.49 -14.45 20.82
C VAL A 160 -7.03 -14.82 20.55
N ILE A 161 -6.79 -15.48 19.42
CA ILE A 161 -5.46 -15.91 18.96
C ILE A 161 -5.01 -14.96 17.86
N VAL A 162 -3.92 -14.23 18.10
CA VAL A 162 -3.32 -13.34 17.08
C VAL A 162 -2.37 -14.17 16.24
N SER A 163 -2.72 -14.34 14.96
CA SER A 163 -1.88 -14.99 13.96
C SER A 163 -0.56 -14.23 13.80
N LYS A 164 0.49 -14.94 13.37
CA LYS A 164 1.76 -14.31 12.98
C LYS A 164 1.74 -13.80 11.54
N ARG A 165 0.65 -14.02 10.80
CA ARG A 165 0.51 -13.75 9.37
C ARG A 165 -0.86 -13.14 9.06
N ASP A 166 -1.13 -12.99 7.77
CA ASP A 166 -2.33 -12.38 7.21
C ASP A 166 -3.63 -13.17 7.52
N TYR A 167 -4.74 -12.64 7.04
CA TYR A 167 -6.09 -13.15 7.27
C TYR A 167 -6.29 -14.58 6.74
N ASP A 168 -5.74 -14.89 5.55
CA ASP A 168 -5.88 -16.21 4.94
C ASP A 168 -5.19 -17.29 5.81
N VAL A 169 -4.05 -16.97 6.41
CA VAL A 169 -3.39 -17.85 7.38
C VAL A 169 -4.20 -17.95 8.68
N ALA A 170 -4.75 -16.85 9.19
CA ALA A 170 -5.61 -16.88 10.39
C ALA A 170 -6.85 -17.78 10.17
N MET A 171 -7.44 -17.76 8.97
CA MET A 171 -8.51 -18.69 8.56
C MET A 171 -8.04 -20.15 8.60
N GLN A 172 -6.85 -20.44 8.07
CA GLN A 172 -6.29 -21.79 8.11
C GLN A 172 -6.01 -22.26 9.55
N GLU A 173 -5.48 -21.38 10.40
CA GLU A 173 -5.23 -21.66 11.82
C GLU A 173 -6.53 -21.97 12.57
N ALA A 174 -7.59 -21.18 12.37
CA ALA A 174 -8.91 -21.45 12.93
C ALA A 174 -9.50 -22.78 12.42
N PHE A 175 -9.38 -23.06 11.12
CA PHE A 175 -9.83 -24.33 10.55
C PHE A 175 -9.11 -25.52 11.20
N VAL A 176 -7.78 -25.48 11.30
CA VAL A 176 -6.98 -26.53 11.93
C VAL A 176 -7.34 -26.68 13.41
N ALA A 177 -7.44 -25.58 14.16
CA ALA A 177 -7.80 -25.59 15.57
C ALA A 177 -9.17 -26.22 15.82
N SER A 178 -10.11 -26.05 14.88
CA SER A 178 -11.46 -26.63 14.98
C SER A 178 -11.54 -28.15 14.70
N GLN A 179 -10.47 -28.80 14.24
CA GLN A 179 -10.48 -30.21 13.83
C GLN A 179 -10.41 -31.19 15.02
N HIS A 180 -11.46 -31.19 15.85
CA HIS A 180 -11.66 -32.16 16.92
C HIS A 180 -13.16 -32.37 17.20
N PRO A 181 -13.59 -33.42 17.92
CA PRO A 181 -15.01 -33.77 18.05
C PRO A 181 -15.92 -32.68 18.65
N GLN A 182 -15.36 -31.80 19.48
CA GLN A 182 -16.08 -30.70 20.13
C GLN A 182 -15.97 -29.38 19.36
N GLY A 183 -15.18 -29.34 18.28
CA GLY A 183 -14.97 -28.13 17.48
C GLY A 183 -16.10 -27.90 16.48
N LEU A 184 -16.48 -26.64 16.34
CA LEU A 184 -17.35 -26.13 15.29
C LEU A 184 -16.73 -24.87 14.68
N LEU A 185 -16.20 -25.00 13.46
CA LEU A 185 -15.84 -23.81 12.68
C LEU A 185 -17.12 -23.12 12.22
N ILE A 186 -17.21 -21.81 12.48
CA ILE A 186 -18.24 -20.90 12.00
C ILE A 186 -17.55 -19.80 11.19
N GLN A 187 -17.28 -20.06 9.91
CA GLN A 187 -16.65 -19.09 9.01
C GLN A 187 -17.63 -18.61 7.94
N ASP A 188 -17.63 -17.30 7.68
CA ASP A 188 -18.47 -16.63 6.68
C ASP A 188 -17.90 -16.67 5.25
N CYS A 189 -16.85 -17.46 5.04
CA CYS A 189 -16.21 -17.72 3.74
C CYS A 189 -16.16 -19.23 3.48
N SER A 190 -16.52 -19.64 2.27
CA SER A 190 -16.49 -21.04 1.84
C SER A 190 -15.15 -21.40 1.19
N PHE A 191 -14.70 -22.63 1.40
CA PHE A 191 -13.55 -23.25 0.73
C PHE A 191 -13.81 -24.73 0.50
N ALA A 192 -12.90 -25.40 -0.23
CA ALA A 192 -13.04 -26.81 -0.58
C ALA A 192 -13.36 -27.70 0.64
N GLY A 193 -14.53 -28.33 0.62
CA GLY A 193 -15.03 -29.19 1.70
C GLY A 193 -15.78 -28.49 2.83
N TYR A 194 -15.92 -27.16 2.79
CA TYR A 194 -16.61 -26.35 3.80
C TYR A 194 -17.53 -25.30 3.14
N THR A 195 -18.78 -25.70 2.88
CA THR A 195 -19.79 -24.84 2.20
C THR A 195 -21.09 -24.72 2.98
N GLN A 196 -21.42 -25.69 3.84
CA GLN A 196 -22.73 -25.74 4.49
C GLN A 196 -22.95 -24.61 5.50
N VAL A 197 -22.01 -24.39 6.43
CA VAL A 197 -22.11 -23.30 7.41
C VAL A 197 -22.02 -21.91 6.74
N PRO A 198 -21.11 -21.67 5.78
CA PRO A 198 -21.13 -20.44 4.98
C PRO A 198 -22.47 -20.20 4.29
N GLN A 199 -23.10 -21.22 3.71
CA GLN A 199 -24.43 -21.09 3.11
C GLN A 199 -25.48 -20.67 4.15
N TRP A 200 -25.51 -21.31 5.33
CA TRP A 200 -26.41 -20.87 6.39
C TRP A 200 -26.13 -19.43 6.84
N ILE A 201 -24.88 -18.99 6.87
CA ILE A 201 -24.56 -17.59 7.18
C ILE A 201 -25.14 -16.65 6.10
N VAL A 202 -24.98 -16.99 4.81
CA VAL A 202 -25.59 -16.24 3.69
C VAL A 202 -27.10 -16.16 3.85
N ASP A 203 -27.75 -17.29 4.13
CA ASP A 203 -29.20 -17.37 4.29
C ASP A 203 -29.67 -16.43 5.42
N GLY A 204 -28.96 -16.39 6.54
CA GLY A 204 -29.30 -15.55 7.69
C GLY A 204 -29.30 -14.05 7.36
N TYR A 205 -28.45 -13.61 6.43
CA TYR A 205 -28.39 -12.22 5.99
C TYR A 205 -29.67 -11.75 5.26
N GLU A 206 -30.50 -12.66 4.71
CA GLU A 206 -31.73 -12.31 4.00
C GLU A 206 -32.78 -11.64 4.90
N THR A 207 -32.61 -11.74 6.23
CA THR A 207 -33.44 -10.98 7.17
C THR A 207 -33.39 -9.49 6.89
N MET A 208 -32.23 -8.96 6.49
CA MET A 208 -32.08 -7.53 6.20
C MET A 208 -32.88 -7.11 4.97
N THR A 209 -32.85 -7.89 3.88
CA THR A 209 -33.58 -7.57 2.64
C THR A 209 -35.07 -7.73 2.81
N HIS A 210 -35.51 -8.70 3.62
CA HIS A 210 -36.92 -8.83 3.98
C HIS A 210 -37.43 -7.63 4.79
N GLU A 211 -36.66 -7.18 5.79
CA GLU A 211 -37.01 -5.96 6.54
C GLU A 211 -37.09 -4.72 5.64
N ILE A 212 -36.19 -4.60 4.65
CA ILE A 212 -36.23 -3.50 3.67
C ILE A 212 -37.56 -3.52 2.91
N ASP A 213 -37.97 -4.67 2.37
CA ASP A 213 -39.19 -4.79 1.59
C ASP A 213 -40.45 -4.48 2.44
N GLU A 214 -40.49 -4.95 3.69
CA GLU A 214 -41.56 -4.61 4.64
C GLU A 214 -41.62 -3.10 4.91
N GLN A 215 -40.45 -2.47 5.11
CA GLN A 215 -40.33 -1.03 5.40
C GLN A 215 -40.63 -0.14 4.19
N LEU A 216 -40.45 -0.63 2.96
CA LEU A 216 -40.84 0.05 1.73
C LEU A 216 -42.35 -0.07 1.40
N ALA A 217 -43.11 -0.80 2.22
CA ALA A 217 -44.57 -0.87 2.18
C ALA A 217 -45.16 -1.19 0.78
N GLY A 218 -44.54 -2.12 0.06
CA GLY A 218 -44.99 -2.59 -1.26
C GLY A 218 -44.33 -1.91 -2.46
N GLN A 219 -43.38 -1.00 -2.25
CA GLN A 219 -42.46 -0.53 -3.29
C GLN A 219 -41.25 -1.46 -3.36
N THR A 220 -40.83 -1.83 -4.57
CA THR A 220 -39.57 -2.55 -4.80
C THR A 220 -38.46 -1.57 -5.15
N PRO A 221 -37.24 -1.73 -4.63
CA PRO A 221 -36.13 -0.88 -5.02
C PRO A 221 -35.75 -1.11 -6.49
N ASP A 222 -35.47 -0.05 -7.24
CA ASP A 222 -34.94 -0.17 -8.61
C ASP A 222 -33.45 -0.53 -8.61
N LEU A 223 -32.72 -0.07 -7.59
CA LEU A 223 -31.31 -0.37 -7.37
C LEU A 223 -31.00 -0.59 -5.89
N VAL A 224 -30.29 -1.68 -5.59
CA VAL A 224 -29.71 -1.95 -4.28
C VAL A 224 -28.20 -1.93 -4.38
N ILE A 225 -27.53 -1.12 -3.57
CA ILE A 225 -26.07 -0.97 -3.57
C ILE A 225 -25.51 -1.65 -2.32
N VAL A 226 -24.68 -2.67 -2.55
CA VAL A 226 -24.13 -3.55 -1.52
C VAL A 226 -22.60 -3.46 -1.47
N PRO A 227 -22.01 -3.15 -0.30
CA PRO A 227 -20.58 -3.30 -0.08
C PRO A 227 -20.14 -4.77 -0.11
N VAL A 228 -18.99 -5.07 -0.72
CA VAL A 228 -18.53 -6.43 -0.97
C VAL A 228 -17.12 -6.64 -0.42
N GLY A 229 -16.95 -7.69 0.41
CA GLY A 229 -15.65 -8.31 0.74
C GLY A 229 -15.56 -9.67 0.04
N VAL A 230 -15.59 -10.78 0.80
CA VAL A 230 -15.64 -12.16 0.20
C VAL A 230 -16.92 -12.46 -0.60
N GLY A 231 -17.95 -11.60 -0.54
CA GLY A 231 -19.17 -11.73 -1.35
C GLY A 231 -20.37 -12.39 -0.67
N SER A 232 -20.25 -12.94 0.54
CA SER A 232 -21.33 -13.66 1.22
C SER A 232 -22.58 -12.80 1.47
N PHE A 233 -22.41 -11.54 1.85
CA PHE A 233 -23.56 -10.63 2.01
C PHE A 233 -24.20 -10.25 0.66
N ALA A 234 -23.38 -9.93 -0.34
CA ALA A 234 -23.88 -9.64 -1.68
C ALA A 234 -24.60 -10.84 -2.32
N HIS A 235 -24.17 -12.07 -2.02
CA HIS A 235 -24.86 -13.29 -2.43
C HIS A 235 -26.30 -13.27 -1.91
N SER A 236 -26.50 -13.02 -0.61
CA SER A 236 -27.85 -12.92 -0.02
C SER A 236 -28.71 -11.85 -0.70
N VAL A 237 -28.14 -10.65 -0.95
CA VAL A 237 -28.83 -9.55 -1.63
C VAL A 237 -29.23 -9.93 -3.06
N VAL A 238 -28.32 -10.55 -3.81
CA VAL A 238 -28.59 -11.04 -5.17
C VAL A 238 -29.67 -12.12 -5.15
N THR A 239 -29.60 -13.08 -4.23
CA THR A 239 -30.60 -14.15 -4.11
C THR A 239 -32.00 -13.60 -3.86
N HIS A 240 -32.12 -12.61 -2.97
CA HIS A 240 -33.40 -12.00 -2.62
C HIS A 240 -34.01 -11.19 -3.78
N TYR A 241 -33.19 -10.38 -4.46
CA TYR A 241 -33.69 -9.41 -5.44
C TYR A 241 -33.71 -9.93 -6.89
N LYS A 242 -32.90 -10.93 -7.26
CA LYS A 242 -32.90 -11.51 -8.62
C LYS A 242 -33.91 -12.65 -8.72
N THR A 243 -35.19 -12.32 -8.58
CA THR A 243 -36.31 -13.27 -8.69
C THR A 243 -37.19 -12.94 -9.90
N PRO A 244 -37.99 -13.89 -10.44
CA PRO A 244 -38.88 -13.64 -11.59
C PRO A 244 -39.91 -12.52 -11.36
N THR A 245 -40.18 -12.15 -10.11
CA THR A 245 -41.16 -11.14 -9.71
C THR A 245 -40.55 -9.77 -9.40
N SER A 246 -39.23 -9.66 -9.36
CA SER A 246 -38.50 -8.43 -9.03
C SER A 246 -37.76 -7.91 -10.26
N SER A 247 -37.83 -6.60 -10.48
CA SER A 247 -37.03 -5.90 -11.49
C SER A 247 -35.80 -5.21 -10.89
N SER A 248 -35.53 -5.41 -9.61
CA SER A 248 -34.46 -4.76 -8.86
C SER A 248 -33.09 -5.11 -9.46
N GLN A 249 -32.22 -4.11 -9.56
CA GLN A 249 -30.82 -4.29 -9.94
C GLN A 249 -29.92 -4.27 -8.70
N VAL A 250 -28.79 -4.98 -8.77
CA VAL A 250 -27.80 -5.04 -7.68
C VAL A 250 -26.48 -4.45 -8.14
N MET A 251 -25.97 -3.47 -7.40
CA MET A 251 -24.66 -2.88 -7.59
C MET A 251 -23.72 -3.26 -6.44
N ALA A 252 -22.63 -3.95 -6.77
CA ALA A 252 -21.55 -4.28 -5.86
C ALA A 252 -20.55 -3.13 -5.76
N VAL A 253 -20.05 -2.85 -4.55
CA VAL A 253 -19.03 -1.82 -4.29
C VAL A 253 -17.89 -2.41 -3.46
N GLU A 254 -16.67 -2.29 -3.96
CA GLU A 254 -15.44 -2.74 -3.28
C GLU A 254 -14.46 -1.58 -3.06
N PRO A 255 -13.53 -1.66 -2.10
CA PRO A 255 -12.39 -0.75 -2.03
C PRO A 255 -11.49 -0.90 -3.27
N ASP A 256 -10.88 0.20 -3.72
CA ASP A 256 -9.96 0.17 -4.86
C ASP A 256 -8.81 -0.82 -4.68
N THR A 257 -8.27 -0.91 -3.47
CA THR A 257 -7.10 -1.73 -3.11
C THR A 257 -7.44 -3.19 -2.78
N ALA A 258 -8.73 -3.56 -2.70
CA ALA A 258 -9.20 -4.93 -2.46
C ALA A 258 -10.43 -5.30 -3.34
N ALA A 259 -10.35 -4.96 -4.63
CA ALA A 259 -11.44 -5.13 -5.61
C ALA A 259 -11.52 -6.55 -6.22
N SER A 260 -11.58 -7.59 -5.39
CA SER A 260 -11.48 -8.99 -5.83
C SER A 260 -12.61 -9.41 -6.78
N LEU A 261 -13.86 -9.01 -6.53
CA LEU A 261 -15.02 -9.31 -7.38
C LEU A 261 -14.93 -8.58 -8.71
N TRP A 262 -14.61 -7.28 -8.70
CA TRP A 262 -14.44 -6.49 -9.92
C TRP A 262 -13.33 -7.08 -10.80
N LYS A 263 -12.16 -7.39 -10.22
CA LYS A 263 -11.02 -7.97 -10.95
C LYS A 263 -11.40 -9.35 -11.52
N ARG A 264 -12.14 -10.18 -10.77
CA ARG A 264 -12.61 -11.48 -11.27
C ARG A 264 -13.64 -11.35 -12.40
N LEU A 265 -14.57 -10.40 -12.31
CA LEU A 265 -15.58 -10.12 -13.35
C LEU A 265 -14.95 -9.57 -14.64
N VAL A 266 -13.96 -8.69 -14.52
CA VAL A 266 -13.39 -7.94 -15.66
C VAL A 266 -12.16 -8.63 -16.27
N ARG A 267 -11.29 -9.21 -15.44
CA ARG A 267 -9.99 -9.76 -15.83
C ARG A 267 -9.87 -11.27 -15.69
N ALA A 268 -10.91 -11.94 -15.16
CA ALA A 268 -10.92 -13.36 -14.86
C ALA A 268 -9.80 -13.81 -13.88
N GLU A 269 -9.38 -12.91 -12.99
CA GLU A 269 -8.42 -13.20 -11.91
C GLU A 269 -9.14 -13.93 -10.76
N GLU A 270 -8.72 -15.15 -10.42
CA GLU A 270 -9.36 -15.93 -9.33
C GLU A 270 -9.04 -15.39 -7.93
N ALA A 271 -7.85 -14.80 -7.77
CA ALA A 271 -7.37 -14.13 -6.57
C ALA A 271 -6.59 -12.88 -6.98
N SER A 272 -6.77 -11.80 -6.22
CA SER A 272 -5.96 -10.57 -6.36
C SER A 272 -5.09 -10.43 -5.12
N ALA A 273 -3.82 -10.11 -5.32
CA ALA A 273 -3.00 -9.61 -4.22
C ALA A 273 -3.61 -8.30 -3.70
N LEU A 274 -3.59 -8.12 -2.37
CA LEU A 274 -3.92 -6.85 -1.74
C LEU A 274 -2.74 -5.89 -1.95
N SER A 275 -3.02 -4.72 -2.52
CA SER A 275 -1.96 -3.75 -2.87
C SER A 275 -1.60 -2.81 -1.73
N ALA A 276 -2.56 -2.45 -0.89
CA ALA A 276 -2.37 -1.68 0.33
C ALA A 276 -3.56 -1.87 1.29
N PRO A 277 -3.36 -1.67 2.61
CA PRO A 277 -4.45 -1.69 3.56
C PRO A 277 -5.55 -0.67 3.24
N THR A 278 -6.81 -1.01 3.47
CA THR A 278 -7.96 -0.09 3.33
C THR A 278 -8.60 0.26 4.67
N ILE A 279 -9.09 1.50 4.81
CA ILE A 279 -9.95 1.89 5.94
C ILE A 279 -11.26 1.10 5.96
N MET A 280 -11.69 0.51 4.83
CA MET A 280 -12.86 -0.35 4.72
C MET A 280 -12.55 -1.80 5.13
N ALA A 281 -11.87 -2.00 6.27
CA ALA A 281 -11.36 -3.28 6.76
C ALA A 281 -12.27 -4.51 6.53
N GLY A 282 -13.59 -4.42 6.82
CA GLY A 282 -14.52 -5.54 6.61
C GLY A 282 -14.79 -5.93 5.14
N LEU A 283 -14.21 -5.20 4.18
CA LEU A 283 -14.25 -5.44 2.74
C LEU A 283 -12.87 -5.83 2.19
N GLU A 284 -11.82 -5.92 3.03
CA GLU A 284 -10.45 -6.20 2.63
C GLU A 284 -10.25 -7.70 2.36
N CYS A 285 -10.54 -8.14 1.14
CA CYS A 285 -10.48 -9.55 0.77
C CYS A 285 -9.70 -9.76 -0.53
N SER A 286 -8.83 -10.77 -0.54
CA SER A 286 -8.03 -11.18 -1.71
C SER A 286 -8.84 -12.01 -2.71
N THR A 287 -9.93 -12.64 -2.27
CA THR A 287 -10.70 -13.63 -3.02
C THR A 287 -12.20 -13.49 -2.83
N VAL A 288 -12.95 -13.92 -3.84
CA VAL A 288 -14.41 -14.12 -3.76
C VAL A 288 -14.69 -15.56 -3.32
N SER A 289 -15.53 -15.72 -2.30
CA SER A 289 -15.98 -17.02 -1.78
C SER A 289 -16.47 -17.95 -2.91
N GLU A 290 -15.99 -19.20 -2.91
CA GLU A 290 -16.32 -20.19 -3.95
C GLU A 290 -17.83 -20.38 -4.16
N GLN A 291 -18.62 -20.43 -3.08
CA GLN A 291 -20.07 -20.60 -3.19
C GLN A 291 -20.77 -19.33 -3.72
N SER A 292 -20.20 -18.17 -3.43
CA SER A 292 -20.81 -16.88 -3.77
C SER A 292 -20.52 -16.51 -5.22
N TRP A 293 -19.38 -16.96 -5.76
CA TRP A 293 -18.96 -16.61 -7.12
C TRP A 293 -20.02 -16.90 -8.21
N PRO A 294 -20.61 -18.11 -8.32
CA PRO A 294 -21.60 -18.37 -9.37
C PRO A 294 -22.82 -17.44 -9.29
N VAL A 295 -23.25 -17.06 -8.10
CA VAL A 295 -24.38 -16.15 -7.89
C VAL A 295 -23.99 -14.72 -8.26
N LEU A 296 -22.84 -14.24 -7.80
CA LEU A 296 -22.38 -12.88 -8.05
C LEU A 296 -22.01 -12.65 -9.51
N GLN A 297 -21.35 -13.63 -10.15
CA GLN A 297 -20.99 -13.59 -11.57
C GLN A 297 -22.20 -13.32 -12.47
N HIS A 298 -23.34 -13.90 -12.13
CA HIS A 298 -24.53 -13.83 -12.95
C HIS A 298 -25.55 -12.80 -12.45
N GLY A 299 -25.61 -12.51 -11.15
CA GLY A 299 -26.69 -11.71 -10.57
C GLY A 299 -26.34 -10.27 -10.21
N VAL A 300 -25.05 -9.90 -10.18
CA VAL A 300 -24.63 -8.50 -10.01
C VAL A 300 -24.76 -7.76 -11.34
N ASP A 301 -25.56 -6.70 -11.38
CA ASP A 301 -25.80 -5.89 -12.57
C ASP A 301 -24.67 -4.89 -12.81
N VAL A 302 -24.11 -4.30 -11.75
CA VAL A 302 -22.96 -3.39 -11.82
C VAL A 302 -21.95 -3.69 -10.72
N SER A 303 -20.67 -3.71 -11.06
CA SER A 303 -19.58 -3.74 -10.09
C SER A 303 -18.78 -2.45 -10.18
N ALA A 304 -18.60 -1.78 -9.05
CA ALA A 304 -17.84 -0.56 -8.91
C ALA A 304 -16.84 -0.67 -7.77
N THR A 305 -15.89 0.25 -7.77
CA THR A 305 -14.85 0.35 -6.75
C THR A 305 -14.79 1.78 -6.22
N VAL A 306 -14.38 1.97 -4.98
CA VAL A 306 -14.27 3.29 -4.34
C VAL A 306 -12.94 3.42 -3.60
N SER A 307 -12.35 4.61 -3.63
CA SER A 307 -11.18 4.90 -2.82
C SER A 307 -11.56 5.07 -1.36
N ASP A 308 -10.57 4.90 -0.48
CA ASP A 308 -10.73 5.20 0.95
C ASP A 308 -11.18 6.65 1.19
N PHE A 309 -10.69 7.61 0.39
CA PHE A 309 -11.12 9.00 0.48
C PHE A 309 -12.58 9.21 0.07
N GLU A 310 -13.03 8.56 -1.01
CA GLU A 310 -14.45 8.58 -1.41
C GLU A 310 -15.35 7.97 -0.33
N ALA A 311 -14.91 6.89 0.32
CA ALA A 311 -15.61 6.28 1.44
C ALA A 311 -15.64 7.19 2.69
N HIS A 312 -14.52 7.84 3.03
CA HIS A 312 -14.45 8.81 4.12
C HIS A 312 -15.39 10.00 3.89
N ALA A 313 -15.38 10.62 2.70
CA ALA A 313 -16.28 11.71 2.37
C ALA A 313 -17.77 11.28 2.39
N ALA A 314 -18.05 10.00 2.11
CA ALA A 314 -19.38 9.41 2.28
C ALA A 314 -19.74 9.23 3.76
N CYS A 315 -18.80 8.80 4.63
CA CYS A 315 -18.99 8.75 6.09
C CYS A 315 -19.38 10.12 6.64
N GLU A 316 -18.64 11.18 6.27
CA GLU A 316 -18.92 12.54 6.73
C GLU A 316 -20.33 12.98 6.31
N THR A 317 -20.71 12.74 5.06
CA THR A 317 -22.06 13.07 4.59
C THR A 317 -23.14 12.30 5.36
N LEU A 318 -22.97 11.00 5.57
CA LEU A 318 -23.96 10.20 6.30
C LEU A 318 -24.08 10.66 7.76
N HIS A 319 -22.96 11.01 8.39
CA HIS A 319 -22.93 11.55 9.73
C HIS A 319 -23.69 12.89 9.83
N GLU A 320 -23.49 13.81 8.90
CA GLU A 320 -24.24 15.07 8.81
C GLU A 320 -25.75 14.85 8.63
N LEU A 321 -26.14 13.74 8.01
CA LEU A 321 -27.54 13.34 7.81
C LEU A 321 -28.09 12.49 8.98
N GLY A 322 -27.34 12.33 10.07
CA GLY A 322 -27.76 11.60 11.26
C GLY A 322 -27.66 10.08 11.15
N VAL A 323 -26.92 9.55 10.16
CA VAL A 323 -26.67 8.13 9.98
C VAL A 323 -25.25 7.82 10.45
N ALA A 324 -25.13 7.04 11.53
CA ALA A 324 -23.84 6.58 12.03
C ALA A 324 -23.30 5.44 11.16
N ALA A 325 -22.44 5.74 10.18
CA ALA A 325 -21.85 4.75 9.28
C ALA A 325 -20.33 4.78 9.34
N GLY A 326 -19.71 3.62 9.52
CA GLY A 326 -18.27 3.43 9.33
C GLY A 326 -17.90 3.32 7.84
N PRO A 327 -16.61 3.22 7.49
CA PRO A 327 -16.17 3.18 6.10
C PRO A 327 -16.83 2.08 5.26
N CYS A 328 -17.01 0.87 5.80
CA CYS A 328 -17.67 -0.21 5.05
C CYS A 328 -19.15 0.10 4.80
N GLY A 329 -19.84 0.76 5.74
CA GLY A 329 -21.24 1.16 5.59
C GLY A 329 -21.44 2.35 4.65
N ALA A 330 -20.46 3.26 4.59
CA ALA A 330 -20.49 4.42 3.71
C ALA A 330 -20.13 4.10 2.25
N ALA A 331 -19.47 2.96 2.00
CA ALA A 331 -19.05 2.53 0.66
C ALA A 331 -20.22 2.51 -0.36
N ALA A 332 -21.43 2.13 0.06
CA ALA A 332 -22.61 2.15 -0.80
C ALA A 332 -22.97 3.57 -1.29
N LEU A 333 -22.86 4.59 -0.43
CA LEU A 333 -23.08 5.98 -0.83
C LEU A 333 -21.95 6.49 -1.75
N ALA A 334 -20.70 6.11 -1.46
CA ALA A 334 -19.58 6.41 -2.35
C ALA A 334 -19.80 5.79 -3.74
N GLY A 335 -20.28 4.55 -3.81
CA GLY A 335 -20.65 3.88 -5.05
C GLY A 335 -21.77 4.58 -5.82
N LEU A 336 -22.84 5.02 -5.15
CA LEU A 336 -23.91 5.81 -5.79
C LEU A 336 -23.35 7.09 -6.44
N ARG A 337 -22.44 7.78 -5.75
CA ARG A 337 -21.80 9.01 -6.24
C ARG A 337 -20.90 8.79 -7.45
N ARG A 338 -20.46 7.55 -7.70
CA ARG A 338 -19.69 7.20 -8.90
C ARG A 338 -20.53 7.13 -10.16
N LEU A 339 -21.85 6.96 -10.06
CA LEU A 339 -22.72 6.87 -11.23
C LEU A 339 -22.86 8.24 -11.92
N THR A 340 -22.40 8.33 -13.16
CA THR A 340 -22.65 9.47 -14.04
C THR A 340 -24.11 9.49 -14.50
N SER A 341 -24.50 10.56 -15.20
CA SER A 341 -25.82 10.62 -15.84
C SER A 341 -26.02 9.50 -16.87
N ASP A 342 -24.97 9.13 -17.61
CA ASP A 342 -25.03 8.07 -18.61
C ASP A 342 -25.13 6.69 -17.95
N ASP A 343 -24.41 6.47 -16.85
CA ASP A 343 -24.51 5.22 -16.06
C ASP A 343 -25.92 5.03 -15.49
N LYS A 344 -26.51 6.09 -14.95
CA LYS A 344 -27.89 6.08 -14.45
C LYS A 344 -28.88 5.79 -15.57
N ALA A 345 -28.70 6.39 -16.75
CA ALA A 345 -29.54 6.10 -17.91
C ALA A 345 -29.41 4.64 -18.37
N ALA A 346 -28.19 4.08 -18.34
CA ALA A 346 -27.94 2.66 -18.67
C ALA A 346 -28.63 1.70 -17.67
N LEU A 347 -28.70 2.10 -16.40
CA LEU A 347 -29.45 1.41 -15.35
C LEU A 347 -30.97 1.67 -15.41
N GLY A 348 -31.43 2.60 -16.26
CA GLY A 348 -32.84 3.01 -16.31
C GLY A 348 -33.29 3.77 -15.05
N LEU A 349 -32.37 4.40 -14.32
CA LEU A 349 -32.68 5.22 -13.15
C LEU A 349 -33.16 6.61 -13.55
N ASP A 350 -34.30 7.02 -13.00
CA ASP A 350 -34.91 8.32 -13.25
C ASP A 350 -35.52 8.93 -11.97
N GLY A 351 -36.23 10.04 -12.12
CA GLY A 351 -36.86 10.77 -11.01
C GLY A 351 -37.96 10.02 -10.25
N ASN A 352 -38.34 8.82 -10.69
CA ASN A 352 -39.26 7.93 -9.98
C ASN A 352 -38.55 6.75 -9.31
N SER A 353 -37.25 6.55 -9.57
CA SER A 353 -36.52 5.40 -9.07
C SER A 353 -36.25 5.46 -7.57
N THR A 354 -36.30 4.29 -6.93
CA THR A 354 -35.94 4.09 -5.52
C THR A 354 -34.61 3.35 -5.42
N VAL A 355 -33.65 3.96 -4.73
CA VAL A 355 -32.32 3.37 -4.48
C VAL A 355 -32.17 3.03 -2.99
N VAL A 356 -31.69 1.84 -2.69
CA VAL A 356 -31.37 1.40 -1.32
C VAL A 356 -29.86 1.22 -1.16
N LEU A 357 -29.29 1.85 -0.15
CA LEU A 357 -27.88 1.76 0.23
C LEU A 357 -27.78 0.87 1.48
N LEU A 358 -26.91 -0.14 1.45
CA LEU A 358 -26.71 -1.03 2.59
C LEU A 358 -25.54 -0.53 3.46
N SER A 359 -25.85 0.08 4.61
CA SER A 359 -24.85 0.54 5.58
C SER A 359 -24.59 -0.56 6.60
N THR A 360 -23.52 -1.32 6.39
CA THR A 360 -23.20 -2.58 7.06
C THR A 360 -22.61 -2.44 8.47
N GLU A 361 -22.06 -1.28 8.82
CA GLU A 361 -21.44 -1.04 10.13
C GLU A 361 -21.65 0.39 10.64
N GLY A 362 -21.57 0.53 11.97
CA GLY A 362 -21.56 1.81 12.67
C GLY A 362 -20.18 2.51 12.67
N LEU A 363 -20.10 3.64 13.38
CA LEU A 363 -18.88 4.44 13.49
C LEU A 363 -17.74 3.68 14.18
N ARG A 364 -16.52 3.89 13.70
CA ARG A 364 -15.26 3.45 14.34
C ARG A 364 -14.13 4.41 14.01
N SER A 365 -13.05 4.33 14.78
CA SER A 365 -11.84 5.12 14.54
C SER A 365 -11.04 4.57 13.35
N TYR A 366 -10.50 5.48 12.52
CA TYR A 366 -9.59 5.18 11.42
C TYR A 366 -8.78 6.44 11.07
N ASP A 367 -7.65 6.22 10.40
CA ASP A 367 -6.78 7.30 9.93
C ASP A 367 -7.40 7.95 8.68
N ILE A 368 -7.46 9.27 8.63
CA ILE A 368 -8.10 9.98 7.51
C ILE A 368 -7.26 9.74 6.24
N PRO A 369 -7.83 9.12 5.19
CA PRO A 369 -7.11 8.83 3.97
C PRO A 369 -6.82 10.10 3.17
N HIS A 370 -5.76 10.05 2.36
CA HIS A 370 -5.45 11.10 1.38
C HIS A 370 -6.32 10.94 0.13
N ASP A 371 -6.70 12.07 -0.49
CA ASP A 371 -7.31 12.05 -1.82
C ASP A 371 -6.31 11.60 -2.87
N VAL A 372 -6.71 10.65 -3.72
CA VAL A 372 -5.90 10.02 -4.77
C VAL A 372 -6.39 10.36 -6.19
N ALA A 373 -7.38 11.25 -6.31
CA ALA A 373 -8.04 11.55 -7.57
C ALA A 373 -7.21 12.41 -8.54
N ASP A 374 -6.20 13.13 -8.05
CA ASP A 374 -5.43 14.09 -8.85
C ASP A 374 -4.56 13.41 -9.93
N ASP A 375 -4.75 13.84 -11.19
CA ASP A 375 -3.96 13.43 -12.36
C ASP A 375 -2.95 14.49 -12.80
N ASP A 376 -3.03 15.71 -12.26
CA ASP A 376 -2.05 16.76 -12.53
C ASP A 376 -0.75 16.43 -11.77
N PRO A 377 0.40 16.26 -12.45
CA PRO A 377 1.63 15.90 -11.76
C PRO A 377 2.10 16.99 -10.77
N VAL A 378 1.69 18.25 -10.93
CA VAL A 378 1.97 19.31 -9.94
C VAL A 378 1.15 19.09 -8.68
N ALA A 379 -0.17 18.89 -8.80
CA ALA A 379 -1.03 18.57 -7.66
C ALA A 379 -0.61 17.27 -6.96
N LEU A 380 -0.24 16.23 -7.73
CA LEU A 380 0.29 14.98 -7.19
C LEU A 380 1.60 15.20 -6.44
N THR A 381 2.50 16.07 -6.93
CA THR A 381 3.71 16.46 -6.19
C THR A 381 3.36 17.09 -4.85
N GLN A 382 2.35 17.97 -4.80
CA GLN A 382 1.89 18.53 -3.52
C GLN A 382 1.37 17.42 -2.59
N ALA A 383 0.58 16.47 -3.10
CA ALA A 383 0.09 15.35 -2.28
C ALA A 383 1.24 14.54 -1.68
N LEU A 384 2.25 14.16 -2.48
CA LEU A 384 3.42 13.41 -2.00
C LEU A 384 4.26 14.20 -0.98
N VAL A 385 4.46 15.51 -1.17
CA VAL A 385 5.22 16.37 -0.24
C VAL A 385 4.51 16.53 1.11
N ARG A 386 3.16 16.49 1.15
CA ARG A 386 2.41 16.53 2.42
C ARG A 386 2.64 15.30 3.30
N ILE A 387 3.06 14.18 2.71
CA ILE A 387 3.30 12.94 3.43
C ILE A 387 4.74 12.95 3.95
N ASN A 388 4.90 12.94 5.27
CA ASN A 388 6.22 12.80 5.88
C ASN A 388 6.74 11.39 5.61
N SER A 389 7.79 11.30 4.81
CA SER A 389 8.48 10.05 4.48
C SER A 389 9.97 10.15 4.79
N ALA A 390 10.33 11.01 5.76
CA ALA A 390 11.72 11.17 6.15
C ALA A 390 12.31 9.82 6.61
N ASN A 391 13.50 9.52 6.11
CA ASN A 391 14.20 8.27 6.36
C ASN A 391 14.48 8.12 7.87
N PRO A 392 14.13 6.98 8.50
CA PRO A 392 14.27 6.78 9.95
C PRO A 392 15.73 6.70 10.42
N ALA A 393 16.68 6.42 9.51
CA ALA A 393 18.10 6.33 9.82
C ALA A 393 18.83 7.68 9.76
N LEU A 394 18.16 8.76 9.33
CA LEU A 394 18.77 10.07 9.11
C LEU A 394 18.31 11.11 10.15
N GLY A 395 19.24 11.99 10.55
CA GLY A 395 18.99 13.07 11.50
C GLY A 395 19.06 12.63 12.97
N SER A 396 18.94 13.60 13.88
CA SER A 396 18.92 13.33 15.33
C SER A 396 17.59 12.80 15.85
N GLU A 397 16.52 13.02 15.09
CA GLU A 397 15.18 12.50 15.37
C GLU A 397 14.78 11.59 14.19
N PRO A 398 14.47 10.30 14.46
CA PRO A 398 14.06 9.37 13.41
C PRO A 398 12.78 9.86 12.71
N GLY A 399 12.82 9.88 11.38
CA GLY A 399 11.61 10.06 10.57
C GLY A 399 10.66 8.86 10.65
N PRO A 400 9.42 9.00 10.14
CA PRO A 400 8.41 7.94 10.20
C PRO A 400 8.65 6.79 9.20
N GLY A 401 9.54 6.94 8.21
CA GLY A 401 9.73 5.99 7.12
C GLY A 401 8.66 6.06 6.04
N GLU A 402 8.67 5.09 5.11
CA GLU A 402 7.97 5.20 3.82
C GLU A 402 6.58 4.55 3.80
N THR A 403 6.13 3.93 4.89
CA THR A 403 4.88 3.17 4.92
C THR A 403 3.66 3.99 4.47
N GLU A 404 3.49 5.21 4.96
CA GLU A 404 2.32 6.04 4.61
C GLU A 404 2.36 6.53 3.16
N ILE A 405 3.53 6.90 2.64
CA ILE A 405 3.67 7.32 1.24
C ILE A 405 3.53 6.14 0.29
N ALA A 406 4.02 4.95 0.65
CA ALA A 406 3.83 3.72 -0.12
C ALA A 406 2.35 3.35 -0.23
N LYS A 407 1.58 3.45 0.87
CA LYS A 407 0.11 3.24 0.84
C LYS A 407 -0.58 4.22 -0.11
N PHE A 408 -0.18 5.50 -0.06
CA PHE A 408 -0.70 6.50 -0.98
C PHE A 408 -0.40 6.15 -2.45
N VAL A 409 0.84 5.78 -2.76
CA VAL A 409 1.26 5.41 -4.11
C VAL A 409 0.48 4.19 -4.62
N CYS A 410 0.35 3.12 -3.81
CA CYS A 410 -0.49 1.96 -4.15
C CYS A 410 -1.94 2.36 -4.42
N SER A 411 -2.54 3.16 -3.53
CA SER A 411 -3.93 3.61 -3.66
C SER A 411 -4.15 4.46 -4.90
N TRP A 412 -3.19 5.32 -5.24
CA TRP A 412 -3.23 6.16 -6.44
C TRP A 412 -3.19 5.34 -7.73
N PHE A 413 -2.40 4.26 -7.77
CA PHE A 413 -2.36 3.34 -8.90
C PHE A 413 -3.62 2.46 -9.00
N GLU A 414 -4.08 1.88 -7.89
CA GLU A 414 -5.29 1.05 -7.86
C GLU A 414 -6.55 1.86 -8.21
N TYR A 415 -6.63 3.15 -7.82
CA TYR A 415 -7.69 4.08 -8.26
C TYR A 415 -7.79 4.18 -9.79
N ARG A 416 -6.66 3.98 -10.48
CA ARG A 416 -6.51 3.99 -11.94
C ARG A 416 -6.42 2.59 -12.54
N ASP A 417 -6.68 1.57 -11.74
CA ASP A 417 -6.67 0.17 -12.13
C ASP A 417 -5.28 -0.29 -12.66
N ILE A 418 -4.21 0.30 -12.16
CA ILE A 418 -2.83 -0.12 -12.41
C ILE A 418 -2.43 -1.00 -11.23
N ASP A 419 -2.00 -2.23 -11.51
CA ASP A 419 -1.62 -3.18 -10.46
C ASP A 419 -0.39 -2.64 -9.72
N ALA A 420 -0.49 -2.55 -8.39
CA ALA A 420 0.61 -2.15 -7.52
C ALA A 420 1.01 -3.30 -6.58
N HIS A 421 2.31 -3.56 -6.50
CA HIS A 421 2.92 -4.63 -5.71
C HIS A 421 3.75 -4.04 -4.57
N TRP A 422 3.48 -4.52 -3.35
CA TRP A 422 4.18 -4.13 -2.13
C TRP A 422 5.43 -4.99 -1.90
N ILE A 423 6.61 -4.37 -1.79
CA ILE A 423 7.90 -5.04 -1.57
C ILE A 423 8.50 -4.53 -0.27
N GLU A 424 8.46 -5.35 0.80
CA GLU A 424 8.94 -4.96 2.13
C GLU A 424 9.69 -6.10 2.85
N PRO A 425 10.92 -6.44 2.43
CA PRO A 425 11.75 -7.40 3.17
C PRO A 425 12.19 -6.88 4.55
N VAL A 426 12.29 -5.54 4.70
CA VAL A 426 12.61 -4.87 5.95
C VAL A 426 11.39 -4.08 6.41
N LYS A 427 10.83 -4.47 7.56
CA LYS A 427 9.64 -3.81 8.13
C LYS A 427 9.86 -2.30 8.27
N GLY A 428 8.90 -1.52 7.80
CA GLY A 428 8.91 -0.07 7.79
C GLY A 428 9.59 0.56 6.58
N ARG A 429 10.19 -0.24 5.68
CA ARG A 429 10.88 0.22 4.46
C ARG A 429 10.24 -0.31 3.15
N PRO A 430 8.93 -0.13 2.93
CA PRO A 430 8.26 -0.67 1.75
C PRO A 430 8.63 0.10 0.48
N SER A 431 8.82 -0.64 -0.61
CA SER A 431 8.84 -0.14 -1.98
C SER A 431 7.58 -0.59 -2.72
N VAL A 432 7.15 0.17 -3.72
CA VAL A 432 5.98 -0.13 -4.55
C VAL A 432 6.42 -0.32 -6.00
N VAL A 433 5.99 -1.42 -6.61
CA VAL A 433 6.16 -1.67 -8.05
C VAL A 433 4.79 -1.63 -8.72
N ALA A 434 4.56 -0.64 -9.58
CA ALA A 434 3.32 -0.52 -10.34
C ALA A 434 3.55 -0.91 -11.80
N VAL A 435 2.64 -1.69 -12.38
CA VAL A 435 2.82 -2.27 -13.73
C VAL A 435 1.66 -1.92 -14.65
N VAL A 436 1.96 -1.16 -15.70
CA VAL A 436 1.09 -1.03 -16.87
C VAL A 436 1.46 -2.15 -17.84
N LYS A 437 0.71 -3.25 -17.81
CA LYS A 437 0.94 -4.40 -18.69
C LYS A 437 0.71 -4.03 -20.16
N GLY A 438 1.67 -4.36 -21.01
CA GLY A 438 1.55 -4.32 -22.45
C GLY A 438 0.64 -5.43 -22.97
N ARG A 439 0.34 -5.39 -24.27
CA ARG A 439 -0.49 -6.38 -24.97
C ARG A 439 0.30 -7.42 -25.76
N GLY A 440 1.62 -7.31 -25.78
CA GLY A 440 2.50 -8.17 -26.56
C GLY A 440 3.85 -8.40 -25.88
N ASP A 441 4.86 -8.61 -26.69
CA ASP A 441 6.25 -8.87 -26.31
C ASP A 441 7.16 -7.65 -26.56
N GLY A 442 6.58 -6.45 -26.51
CA GLY A 442 7.32 -5.20 -26.65
C GLY A 442 8.29 -4.96 -25.50
N LYS A 443 9.21 -4.00 -25.68
CA LYS A 443 10.24 -3.70 -24.68
C LYS A 443 9.64 -3.08 -23.42
N ARG A 444 10.23 -3.42 -22.28
CA ARG A 444 9.82 -2.94 -20.96
C ARG A 444 10.64 -1.73 -20.55
N LEU A 445 9.98 -0.64 -20.15
CA LEU A 445 10.63 0.54 -19.60
C LEU A 445 10.35 0.65 -18.10
N LEU A 446 11.40 0.78 -17.30
CA LEU A 446 11.32 1.02 -15.86
C LEU A 446 11.52 2.52 -15.55
N LEU A 447 10.65 3.08 -14.73
CA LEU A 447 10.74 4.45 -14.24
C LEU A 447 10.96 4.38 -12.72
N ASN A 448 12.16 4.71 -12.26
CA ASN A 448 12.55 4.58 -10.85
C ASN A 448 12.55 5.94 -10.14
N GLY A 449 11.95 6.00 -8.97
CA GLY A 449 12.02 7.18 -8.11
C GLY A 449 11.91 6.81 -6.64
N HIS A 450 12.68 7.48 -5.80
CA HIS A 450 12.63 7.26 -4.37
C HIS A 450 11.48 8.03 -3.70
N MET A 451 10.96 7.47 -2.60
CA MET A 451 9.87 8.04 -1.82
C MET A 451 10.35 8.71 -0.55
N ASP A 452 11.50 8.30 -0.03
CA ASP A 452 12.04 8.83 1.21
C ASP A 452 12.59 10.25 1.01
N THR A 453 12.86 10.92 2.12
CA THR A 453 13.57 12.19 2.09
C THR A 453 14.60 12.18 3.22
N VAL A 454 15.59 13.07 3.14
CA VAL A 454 16.34 13.44 4.34
C VAL A 454 15.44 14.00 5.44
N THR A 455 16.03 14.17 6.63
CA THR A 455 15.37 14.76 7.79
C THR A 455 14.69 16.11 7.49
N LEU A 456 13.58 16.35 8.18
CA LEU A 456 12.87 17.62 8.15
C LEU A 456 13.56 18.69 9.03
N LEU A 457 14.50 18.29 9.89
CA LEU A 457 15.22 19.17 10.78
C LEU A 457 16.06 20.19 10.00
N GLY A 458 15.95 21.46 10.38
CA GLY A 458 16.69 22.55 9.75
C GLY A 458 16.03 23.16 8.51
N TYR A 459 14.87 22.65 8.08
CA TYR A 459 14.03 23.35 7.11
C TYR A 459 13.44 24.61 7.77
N GLU A 460 13.49 25.76 7.09
CA GLU A 460 13.17 27.07 7.71
C GLU A 460 11.66 27.28 7.90
N ASP A 461 10.87 26.90 6.90
CA ASP A 461 9.40 26.95 6.92
C ASP A 461 8.79 25.58 7.29
N ASN A 462 7.48 25.38 7.10
CA ASN A 462 6.88 24.05 7.22
C ASN A 462 7.26 23.18 5.99
N PRO A 463 8.12 22.15 6.14
CA PRO A 463 8.61 21.34 5.02
C PRO A 463 7.52 20.52 4.31
N LEU A 464 6.39 20.27 4.99
CA LEU A 464 5.28 19.45 4.49
C LEU A 464 4.09 20.29 4.01
N ASN A 465 4.29 21.61 3.87
CA ASN A 465 3.27 22.51 3.32
C ASN A 465 3.67 22.96 1.91
N PRO A 466 3.27 22.21 0.86
CA PRO A 466 3.71 22.45 -0.49
C PRO A 466 3.06 23.69 -1.12
N LYS A 467 3.62 24.85 -0.86
CA LYS A 467 3.17 26.13 -1.40
C LYS A 467 3.71 26.30 -2.82
N ILE A 468 2.85 26.81 -3.71
CA ILE A 468 3.28 27.25 -5.04
C ILE A 468 3.38 28.77 -5.02
N GLN A 469 4.57 29.30 -5.32
CA GLN A 469 4.83 30.73 -5.43
C GLN A 469 5.77 30.99 -6.60
N ASP A 470 5.45 31.96 -7.45
CA ASP A 470 6.29 32.36 -8.60
C ASP A 470 6.72 31.19 -9.51
N GLY A 471 5.83 30.21 -9.71
CA GLY A 471 6.08 29.02 -10.53
C GLY A 471 6.96 27.96 -9.88
N LYS A 472 7.25 28.09 -8.58
CA LYS A 472 8.02 27.15 -7.77
C LYS A 472 7.11 26.47 -6.75
N LEU A 473 7.20 25.16 -6.64
CA LEU A 473 6.59 24.37 -5.58
C LEU A 473 7.66 24.12 -4.51
N TYR A 474 7.41 24.62 -3.31
CA TYR A 474 8.31 24.51 -2.17
C TYR A 474 7.97 23.32 -1.28
N GLY A 475 8.97 22.70 -0.66
CA GLY A 475 8.77 21.67 0.38
C GLY A 475 9.88 20.62 0.35
N ARG A 476 10.07 19.90 1.47
CA ARG A 476 11.08 18.84 1.54
C ARG A 476 10.71 17.70 0.60
N GLY A 477 11.67 17.29 -0.21
CA GLY A 477 11.53 16.27 -1.23
C GLY A 477 10.74 16.71 -2.47
N SER A 478 10.37 17.99 -2.56
CA SER A 478 9.73 18.54 -3.76
C SER A 478 10.65 18.41 -4.98
N ALA A 479 11.93 18.68 -4.82
CA ALA A 479 12.95 18.51 -5.84
C ALA A 479 13.64 17.15 -5.72
N ASP A 480 13.84 16.63 -4.50
CA ASP A 480 14.59 15.39 -4.24
C ASP A 480 13.75 14.30 -3.53
N MET A 481 13.00 13.46 -4.23
CA MET A 481 12.71 13.52 -5.67
C MET A 481 11.23 13.33 -6.03
N LYS A 482 10.32 13.69 -5.12
CA LYS A 482 8.87 13.39 -5.21
C LYS A 482 8.21 13.98 -6.47
N SER A 483 8.72 15.08 -7.02
CA SER A 483 8.21 15.61 -8.31
C SER A 483 8.58 14.74 -9.51
N GLY A 484 9.77 14.15 -9.50
CA GLY A 484 10.18 13.12 -10.46
C GLY A 484 9.27 11.90 -10.38
N LEU A 485 9.04 11.40 -9.16
CA LEU A 485 8.13 10.28 -8.93
C LEU A 485 6.69 10.60 -9.39
N ALA A 486 6.15 11.78 -9.07
CA ALA A 486 4.83 12.20 -9.54
C ALA A 486 4.75 12.20 -11.08
N ALA A 487 5.79 12.67 -11.77
CA ALA A 487 5.86 12.66 -13.22
C ALA A 487 5.87 11.23 -13.80
N GLN A 488 6.52 10.27 -13.12
CA GLN A 488 6.53 8.86 -13.50
C GLN A 488 5.17 8.20 -13.29
N MET A 489 4.51 8.47 -12.15
CA MET A 489 3.16 7.97 -11.83
C MET A 489 2.15 8.44 -12.87
N VAL A 490 2.12 9.74 -13.20
CA VAL A 490 1.23 10.29 -14.23
C VAL A 490 1.58 9.76 -15.62
N THR A 491 2.87 9.52 -15.91
CA THR A 491 3.29 8.86 -17.16
C THR A 491 2.63 7.48 -17.29
N ALA A 492 2.70 6.64 -16.27
CA ALA A 492 2.05 5.33 -16.29
C ALA A 492 0.52 5.44 -16.52
N ALA A 493 -0.15 6.39 -15.86
CA ALA A 493 -1.58 6.64 -16.08
C ALA A 493 -1.89 7.06 -17.53
N ASN A 494 -1.04 7.88 -18.15
CA ASN A 494 -1.17 8.26 -19.56
C ASN A 494 -1.00 7.06 -20.49
N ILE A 495 0.03 6.23 -20.26
CA ILE A 495 0.35 5.07 -21.09
C ILE A 495 -0.72 3.98 -21.03
N LYS A 496 -1.35 3.76 -19.88
CA LYS A 496 -2.41 2.75 -19.74
C LYS A 496 -3.49 2.84 -20.83
N ARG A 497 -3.82 4.05 -21.27
CA ARG A 497 -4.83 4.28 -22.33
C ARG A 497 -4.32 4.02 -23.75
N ARG A 498 -3.00 3.90 -23.94
CA ARG A 498 -2.34 3.69 -25.23
C ARG A 498 -2.23 2.22 -25.63
N GLN A 499 -2.37 1.29 -24.68
CA GLN A 499 -2.38 -0.16 -24.94
C GLN A 499 -1.14 -0.64 -25.72
N LEU A 500 0.04 -0.21 -25.27
CA LEU A 500 1.33 -0.50 -25.91
C LEU A 500 1.66 -2.00 -25.94
N ALA A 501 2.62 -2.40 -26.78
CA ALA A 501 3.08 -3.78 -26.85
C ALA A 501 3.88 -4.19 -25.60
N GLY A 502 4.76 -3.31 -25.10
CA GLY A 502 5.61 -3.54 -23.95
C GLY A 502 5.09 -2.96 -22.63
N ASP A 503 5.65 -3.43 -21.52
CA ASP A 503 5.26 -3.00 -20.18
C ASP A 503 5.91 -1.65 -19.81
N VAL A 504 5.18 -0.81 -19.07
CA VAL A 504 5.77 0.33 -18.34
C VAL A 504 5.66 0.05 -16.85
N VAL A 505 6.81 0.04 -16.18
CA VAL A 505 6.93 -0.28 -14.75
C VAL A 505 7.37 0.99 -14.01
N VAL A 506 6.68 1.34 -12.93
CA VAL A 506 7.11 2.40 -12.01
C VAL A 506 7.57 1.74 -10.71
N THR A 507 8.78 2.08 -10.25
CA THR A 507 9.32 1.63 -8.97
C THR A 507 9.47 2.83 -8.06
N ALA A 508 8.58 2.92 -7.07
CA ALA A 508 8.63 3.90 -6.00
C ALA A 508 9.38 3.27 -4.81
N VAL A 509 10.66 3.57 -4.66
CA VAL A 509 11.57 2.83 -3.79
C VAL A 509 11.84 3.54 -2.47
N ALA A 510 12.14 2.76 -1.43
CA ALA A 510 12.55 3.28 -0.14
C ALA A 510 14.08 3.37 -0.02
N ASP A 511 14.52 4.24 0.89
CA ASP A 511 15.85 4.28 1.46
C ASP A 511 16.97 4.85 0.58
N GLU A 512 16.67 5.49 -0.54
CA GLU A 512 17.71 6.01 -1.44
C GLU A 512 18.68 6.96 -0.72
N GLU A 513 18.13 7.80 0.17
CA GLU A 513 18.86 8.86 0.90
C GLU A 513 19.87 8.32 1.94
N PHE A 514 19.91 7.00 2.15
CA PHE A 514 20.84 6.35 3.06
C PHE A 514 21.60 5.19 2.41
N GLU A 515 20.98 4.01 2.31
CA GLU A 515 21.61 2.82 1.75
C GLU A 515 20.97 2.34 0.45
N SER A 516 19.81 2.85 0.05
CA SER A 516 19.11 2.47 -1.18
C SER A 516 18.66 0.99 -1.20
N LEU A 517 18.24 0.50 -0.03
CA LEU A 517 17.73 -0.87 0.13
C LEU A 517 16.51 -1.14 -0.77
N GLY A 518 15.67 -0.14 -1.07
CA GLY A 518 14.46 -0.31 -1.87
C GLY A 518 14.73 -0.82 -3.29
N THR A 519 15.67 -0.20 -4.00
CA THR A 519 16.03 -0.64 -5.36
C THR A 519 16.67 -2.03 -5.35
N VAL A 520 17.51 -2.33 -4.35
CA VAL A 520 18.05 -3.69 -4.16
C VAL A 520 16.92 -4.70 -3.97
N ASN A 521 15.98 -4.42 -3.07
CA ASN A 521 14.85 -5.31 -2.77
C ASN A 521 13.95 -5.54 -3.99
N VAL A 522 13.71 -4.52 -4.81
CA VAL A 522 12.94 -4.63 -6.07
C VAL A 522 13.67 -5.53 -7.06
N LEU A 523 14.99 -5.39 -7.19
CA LEU A 523 15.80 -6.24 -8.06
C LEU A 523 15.89 -7.69 -7.53
N ASP A 524 16.01 -7.89 -6.22
CA ASP A 524 16.03 -9.22 -5.60
C ASP A 524 14.68 -9.94 -5.72
N ALA A 525 13.57 -9.19 -5.70
CA ALA A 525 12.24 -9.70 -6.00
C ALA A 525 12.04 -10.10 -7.48
N GLY A 526 13.04 -9.86 -8.35
CA GLY A 526 13.07 -10.32 -9.74
C GLY A 526 12.53 -9.33 -10.77
N TRP A 527 12.19 -8.10 -10.38
CA TRP A 527 11.72 -7.08 -11.31
C TRP A 527 12.87 -6.65 -12.24
N ARG A 528 12.63 -6.67 -13.55
CA ARG A 528 13.60 -6.32 -14.61
C ARG A 528 12.92 -5.61 -15.77
N ALA A 529 13.69 -4.85 -16.54
CA ALA A 529 13.25 -4.13 -17.73
C ALA A 529 14.38 -4.05 -18.77
N ASP A 530 14.05 -3.64 -20.00
CA ASP A 530 15.03 -3.48 -21.10
C ASP A 530 15.79 -2.15 -21.02
N ALA A 531 15.23 -1.17 -20.29
CA ALA A 531 15.85 0.11 -19.97
C ALA A 531 15.20 0.71 -18.72
N ALA A 532 15.91 1.64 -18.07
CA ALA A 532 15.37 2.42 -16.96
C ALA A 532 15.66 3.92 -17.07
N ILE A 533 14.79 4.73 -16.46
CA ILE A 533 15.03 6.16 -16.23
C ILE A 533 14.82 6.43 -14.73
N VAL A 534 15.83 6.99 -14.06
CA VAL A 534 15.71 7.49 -12.69
C VAL A 534 15.46 8.99 -12.76
N SER A 535 14.35 9.46 -12.17
CA SER A 535 13.87 10.84 -12.39
C SER A 535 14.27 11.86 -11.35
N GLU A 536 15.53 11.79 -10.91
CA GLU A 536 16.14 12.82 -10.06
C GLU A 536 16.02 14.22 -10.67
N CYS A 537 16.14 15.24 -9.83
CA CYS A 537 16.14 16.63 -10.29
C CYS A 537 17.46 17.00 -10.98
N THR A 538 17.55 16.70 -12.28
CA THR A 538 18.74 16.89 -13.12
C THR A 538 18.71 18.17 -13.95
N ASP A 539 17.82 19.10 -13.64
CA ASP A 539 17.56 20.28 -14.46
C ASP A 539 17.17 19.98 -15.92
N MET A 540 16.51 18.85 -16.16
CA MET A 540 16.27 18.28 -17.49
C MET A 540 17.56 18.09 -18.32
N ALA A 541 18.72 17.97 -17.65
CA ALA A 541 19.93 17.46 -18.25
C ALA A 541 19.90 15.92 -18.26
N ILE A 542 20.57 15.34 -19.24
CA ILE A 542 20.78 13.90 -19.35
C ILE A 542 22.06 13.57 -18.59
N THR A 543 21.93 13.03 -17.38
CA THR A 543 23.07 12.61 -16.58
C THR A 543 23.38 11.16 -16.90
N ARG A 544 24.54 10.94 -17.52
CA ARG A 544 24.98 9.62 -18.02
C ARG A 544 26.08 8.98 -17.18
N ALA A 545 26.55 9.67 -16.14
CA ALA A 545 27.55 9.13 -15.23
C ALA A 545 27.46 9.80 -13.87
N HIS A 546 27.79 9.06 -12.82
CA HIS A 546 27.97 9.64 -11.49
C HIS A 546 29.02 8.86 -10.69
N LYS A 547 29.59 9.50 -9.66
CA LYS A 547 30.61 8.86 -8.83
C LYS A 547 30.00 7.79 -7.93
N GLY A 548 30.78 6.77 -7.62
CA GLY A 548 30.51 5.82 -6.54
C GLY A 548 31.13 6.29 -5.24
N PHE A 549 30.99 5.50 -4.18
CA PHE A 549 31.70 5.73 -2.93
C PHE A 549 32.00 4.43 -2.19
N VAL A 550 33.04 4.47 -1.36
CA VAL A 550 33.40 3.42 -0.41
C VAL A 550 33.66 4.08 0.93
N TRP A 551 33.01 3.60 1.97
CA TRP A 551 33.26 3.97 3.36
C TRP A 551 34.10 2.89 4.03
N LEU A 552 35.16 3.32 4.73
CA LEU A 552 36.09 2.44 5.40
C LEU A 552 36.39 2.94 6.81
N GLU A 553 36.68 2.00 7.71
CA GLU A 553 37.25 2.28 9.02
C GLU A 553 38.67 1.74 9.12
N ILE A 554 39.55 2.58 9.67
CA ILE A 554 40.91 2.23 10.03
C ILE A 554 41.01 2.29 11.55
N HIS A 555 41.28 1.16 12.19
CA HIS A 555 41.50 1.10 13.64
C HIS A 555 43.00 1.03 13.89
N VAL A 556 43.58 2.09 14.43
CA VAL A 556 44.98 2.10 14.87
C VAL A 556 45.04 1.64 16.32
N HIS A 557 45.88 0.65 16.59
CA HIS A 557 46.02 0.04 17.91
C HIS A 557 47.19 0.60 18.69
N GLY A 558 47.01 0.62 20.00
CA GLY A 558 48.03 0.96 20.96
C GLY A 558 47.89 0.19 22.26
N VAL A 559 48.59 0.67 23.29
CA VAL A 559 48.68 0.01 24.59
C VAL A 559 48.32 1.03 25.65
N ALA A 560 47.23 0.76 26.37
CA ALA A 560 46.82 1.60 27.49
C ALA A 560 47.85 1.54 28.63
N ALA A 561 48.20 2.71 29.14
CA ALA A 561 49.05 2.86 30.30
C ALA A 561 48.72 4.19 31.00
N HIS A 562 49.06 4.31 32.28
CA HIS A 562 48.96 5.58 32.98
C HIS A 562 49.82 6.65 32.26
N GLY A 563 49.33 7.89 32.15
CA GLY A 563 49.97 8.96 31.37
C GLY A 563 51.41 9.28 31.78
N SER A 564 51.78 9.00 33.03
CA SER A 564 53.16 9.12 33.54
C SER A 564 54.08 7.93 33.22
N ARG A 565 53.59 6.90 32.53
CA ARG A 565 54.31 5.67 32.16
C ARG A 565 54.45 5.52 30.63
N PRO A 566 55.18 6.44 29.97
CA PRO A 566 55.44 6.35 28.53
C PRO A 566 56.21 5.07 28.15
N ASP A 567 56.88 4.43 29.10
CA ASP A 567 57.61 3.18 28.90
C ASP A 567 56.70 1.96 28.72
N LEU A 568 55.43 2.05 29.16
CA LEU A 568 54.45 0.97 29.08
C LEU A 568 53.36 1.22 28.02
N GLY A 569 53.16 2.48 27.61
CA GLY A 569 52.10 2.88 26.71
C GLY A 569 52.51 2.92 25.24
N TYR A 570 51.54 2.75 24.36
CA TYR A 570 51.69 3.03 22.93
C TYR A 570 50.48 3.85 22.49
N ASP A 571 50.70 5.11 22.13
CA ASP A 571 49.64 6.09 21.92
C ASP A 571 48.97 5.91 20.55
N ALA A 572 47.79 5.29 20.51
CA ALA A 572 47.06 5.09 19.26
C ALA A 572 46.69 6.42 18.56
N ILE A 573 46.34 7.49 19.30
CA ILE A 573 45.99 8.79 18.71
C ILE A 573 47.20 9.41 18.03
N SER A 574 48.34 9.43 18.71
CA SER A 574 49.59 9.94 18.14
C SER A 574 49.96 9.18 16.86
N LYS A 575 49.78 7.85 16.85
CA LYS A 575 50.08 7.02 15.68
C LYS A 575 49.10 7.18 14.52
N SER A 576 47.83 7.49 14.79
CA SER A 576 46.89 7.88 13.75
C SER A 576 47.35 9.10 12.96
N GLY A 577 48.23 9.95 13.51
CA GLY A 577 48.85 11.05 12.78
C GLY A 577 49.62 10.63 11.52
N TYR A 578 50.28 9.46 11.54
CA TYR A 578 50.96 8.94 10.34
C TYR A 578 49.96 8.60 9.23
N VAL A 579 48.83 8.01 9.61
CA VAL A 579 47.76 7.65 8.68
C VAL A 579 47.17 8.90 8.03
N LEU A 580 46.84 9.93 8.82
CA LEU A 580 46.26 11.17 8.30
C LEU A 580 47.18 11.88 7.30
N VAL A 581 48.49 11.90 7.55
CA VAL A 581 49.47 12.50 6.63
C VAL A 581 49.53 11.74 5.30
N GLU A 582 49.53 10.41 5.32
CA GLU A 582 49.52 9.64 4.08
C GLU A 582 48.17 9.71 3.36
N LEU A 583 47.05 9.83 4.08
CA LEU A 583 45.73 10.03 3.49
C LEU A 583 45.60 11.38 2.77
N ASP A 584 46.19 12.44 3.32
CA ASP A 584 46.26 13.75 2.64
C ASP A 584 47.04 13.66 1.32
N ARG A 585 48.21 13.01 1.33
CA ARG A 585 48.98 12.76 0.11
C ARG A 585 48.23 11.88 -0.89
N TYR A 586 47.56 10.84 -0.41
CA TYR A 586 46.73 9.97 -1.24
C TYR A 586 45.61 10.78 -1.90
N SER A 587 44.92 11.65 -1.17
CA SER A 587 43.88 12.53 -1.73
C SER A 587 44.43 13.43 -2.84
N GLN A 588 45.62 14.02 -2.65
CA GLN A 588 46.29 14.83 -3.68
C GLN A 588 46.69 13.99 -4.90
N GLN A 589 47.16 12.76 -4.71
CA GLN A 589 47.50 11.85 -5.81
C GLN A 589 46.27 11.46 -6.62
N LEU A 590 45.11 11.25 -5.97
CA LEU A 590 43.86 10.96 -6.66
C LEU A 590 43.43 12.09 -7.59
N GLN A 591 43.62 13.35 -7.17
CA GLN A 591 43.33 14.53 -8.00
C GLN A 591 44.25 14.66 -9.23
N GLN A 592 45.40 13.98 -9.23
CA GLN A 592 46.34 13.97 -10.34
C GLN A 592 46.13 12.78 -11.31
N ARG A 593 45.23 11.84 -10.98
CA ARG A 593 44.88 10.75 -11.90
C ARG A 593 44.20 11.30 -13.16
N GLU A 594 44.29 10.52 -14.24
CA GLU A 594 43.48 10.80 -15.42
C GLU A 594 42.01 10.88 -15.02
N ALA A 595 41.42 12.06 -15.20
CA ALA A 595 40.05 12.33 -14.78
C ALA A 595 39.08 11.69 -15.76
N ASP A 596 37.99 11.12 -15.22
CA ASP A 596 36.85 10.78 -16.05
C ASP A 596 36.35 12.07 -16.74
N PRO A 597 36.14 12.06 -18.07
CA PRO A 597 35.80 13.27 -18.80
C PRO A 597 34.44 13.86 -18.42
N VAL A 598 33.60 13.10 -17.72
CA VAL A 598 32.22 13.45 -17.36
C VAL A 598 32.09 13.78 -15.87
N VAL A 599 32.68 12.97 -14.98
CA VAL A 599 32.56 13.16 -13.51
C VAL A 599 33.82 13.70 -12.83
N GLY A 600 34.92 13.85 -13.56
CA GLY A 600 36.19 14.36 -13.04
C GLY A 600 36.98 13.31 -12.23
N PRO A 601 38.01 13.73 -11.47
CA PRO A 601 38.87 12.81 -10.74
C PRO A 601 38.19 12.24 -9.49
N PRO A 602 38.66 11.07 -9.02
CA PRO A 602 38.17 10.49 -7.78
C PRO A 602 38.74 11.24 -6.55
N SER A 603 38.11 11.15 -5.37
CA SER A 603 38.55 11.88 -4.15
C SER A 603 38.49 11.03 -2.88
N ALA A 604 39.28 11.39 -1.86
CA ALA A 604 39.27 10.74 -0.55
C ALA A 604 39.43 11.77 0.57
N HIS A 605 38.78 11.55 1.70
CA HIS A 605 39.03 12.33 2.91
C HIS A 605 38.70 11.55 4.19
N ALA A 606 39.44 11.80 5.27
CA ALA A 606 39.08 11.30 6.60
C ALA A 606 37.90 12.12 7.13
N SER A 607 36.73 11.50 7.25
CA SER A 607 35.48 12.14 7.63
C SER A 607 35.33 12.27 9.14
N LEU A 608 35.74 11.24 9.90
CA LEU A 608 35.68 11.20 11.36
C LEU A 608 36.97 10.63 11.96
N ILE A 609 37.33 11.08 13.16
CA ILE A 609 38.39 10.48 13.97
C ILE A 609 37.98 10.46 15.45
N GLN A 610 38.16 9.31 16.11
CA GLN A 610 37.82 9.14 17.52
C GLN A 610 38.85 8.24 18.22
N GLY A 611 39.41 8.70 19.34
CA GLY A 611 40.34 7.92 20.15
C GLY A 611 40.52 8.50 21.54
N GLY A 612 40.95 7.63 22.47
CA GLY A 612 41.13 7.99 23.89
C GLY A 612 39.84 7.92 24.72
N GLU A 613 40.00 7.69 26.01
CA GLU A 613 38.89 7.58 26.98
C GLU A 613 38.98 8.66 28.07
N GLU A 614 40.20 9.04 28.46
CA GLU A 614 40.47 10.04 29.49
C GLU A 614 41.86 10.67 29.32
N VAL A 615 42.10 11.79 29.99
CA VAL A 615 43.35 12.57 29.85
C VAL A 615 44.56 11.89 30.48
N SER A 616 44.35 11.04 31.49
CA SER A 616 45.44 10.46 32.30
C SER A 616 45.90 9.08 31.83
N SER A 617 45.51 8.66 30.61
CA SER A 617 45.82 7.35 30.06
C SER A 617 46.24 7.42 28.59
N TYR A 618 47.21 6.58 28.19
CA TYR A 618 47.56 6.38 26.79
C TYR A 618 46.40 5.69 26.05
N PRO A 619 45.95 6.19 24.88
CA PRO A 619 44.87 5.57 24.12
C PRO A 619 45.26 4.20 23.55
N ALA A 620 44.49 3.15 23.87
CA ALA A 620 44.68 1.82 23.29
C ALA A 620 44.12 1.69 21.86
N LYS A 621 43.23 2.59 21.44
CA LYS A 621 42.60 2.55 20.12
C LYS A 621 42.27 3.97 19.62
N CYS A 622 42.45 4.18 18.32
CA CYS A 622 41.94 5.33 17.59
C CYS A 622 41.34 4.87 16.25
N THR A 623 40.08 5.22 15.99
CA THR A 623 39.35 4.92 14.76
C THR A 623 39.34 6.13 13.84
N ILE A 624 39.66 5.93 12.56
CA ILE A 624 39.50 6.91 11.48
C ILE A 624 38.45 6.36 10.52
N THR A 625 37.40 7.13 10.23
CA THR A 625 36.42 6.83 9.18
C THR A 625 36.76 7.63 7.93
N LEU A 626 36.82 6.95 6.78
CA LEU A 626 37.23 7.48 5.49
C LEU A 626 36.10 7.35 4.47
N GLU A 627 35.80 8.42 3.74
CA GLU A 627 35.02 8.33 2.50
C GLU A 627 35.94 8.42 1.28
N ARG A 628 35.72 7.50 0.34
CA ARG A 628 36.41 7.45 -0.95
C ARG A 628 35.41 7.50 -2.10
N ARG A 629 35.38 8.58 -2.89
CA ARG A 629 34.53 8.72 -4.09
C ARG A 629 35.15 8.07 -5.32
N THR A 630 34.59 6.96 -5.78
CA THR A 630 35.10 6.17 -6.90
C THR A 630 34.58 6.68 -8.25
N VAL A 631 35.35 6.45 -9.32
CA VAL A 631 34.96 6.69 -10.72
C VAL A 631 34.93 5.39 -11.49
N ALA A 632 34.54 5.42 -12.78
CA ALA A 632 34.50 4.23 -13.63
C ALA A 632 35.80 3.42 -13.54
N ASN A 633 35.67 2.09 -13.42
CA ASN A 633 36.75 1.11 -13.23
C ASN A 633 37.39 1.06 -11.82
N GLU A 634 36.95 1.87 -10.85
CA GLU A 634 37.33 1.72 -9.44
C GLU A 634 36.24 0.94 -8.67
N ASN A 635 36.65 0.04 -7.78
CA ASN A 635 35.74 -0.79 -6.98
C ASN A 635 36.25 -0.93 -5.53
N PRO A 636 35.45 -1.48 -4.60
CA PRO A 636 35.83 -1.56 -3.19
C PRO A 636 37.14 -2.32 -2.96
N ALA A 637 37.37 -3.42 -3.68
CA ALA A 637 38.61 -4.19 -3.59
C ALA A 637 39.85 -3.38 -4.00
N THR A 638 39.71 -2.49 -4.99
CA THR A 638 40.79 -1.59 -5.41
C THR A 638 41.06 -0.52 -4.36
N VAL A 639 40.01 0.08 -3.80
CA VAL A 639 40.15 1.07 -2.71
C VAL A 639 40.80 0.43 -1.49
N GLU A 640 40.33 -0.74 -1.05
CA GLU A 640 40.89 -1.44 0.10
C GLU A 640 42.37 -1.74 -0.09
N ARG A 641 42.77 -2.23 -1.27
CA ARG A 641 44.17 -2.49 -1.61
C ARG A 641 45.02 -1.23 -1.49
N GLU A 642 44.58 -0.11 -2.07
CA GLU A 642 45.33 1.15 -2.03
C GLU A 642 45.52 1.68 -0.61
N ILE A 643 44.47 1.61 0.23
CA ILE A 643 44.54 2.02 1.64
C ILE A 643 45.41 1.05 2.44
N ARG A 644 45.30 -0.26 2.19
CA ARG A 644 46.14 -1.28 2.82
C ARG A 644 47.61 -1.08 2.50
N ASP A 645 47.95 -0.80 1.25
CA ASP A 645 49.33 -0.52 0.84
C ASP A 645 49.91 0.72 1.56
N ILE A 646 49.08 1.74 1.83
CA ILE A 646 49.48 2.90 2.65
C ILE A 646 49.79 2.45 4.08
N LEU A 647 48.88 1.69 4.70
CA LEU A 647 49.00 1.25 6.08
C LEU A 647 50.18 0.29 6.28
N ASP A 648 50.43 -0.60 5.32
CA ASP A 648 51.58 -1.52 5.33
C ASP A 648 52.92 -0.77 5.22
N ARG A 649 52.99 0.31 4.43
CA ARG A 649 54.19 1.18 4.39
C ARG A 649 54.43 1.90 5.72
N ILE A 650 53.37 2.35 6.39
CA ILE A 650 53.47 2.94 7.73
C ILE A 650 53.95 1.88 8.73
N ALA A 651 53.36 0.69 8.71
CA ALA A 651 53.75 -0.43 9.58
C ALA A 651 55.22 -0.83 9.40
N ALA A 652 55.72 -0.83 8.16
CA ALA A 652 57.11 -1.16 7.85
C ALA A 652 58.12 -0.11 8.36
N THR A 653 57.70 1.15 8.51
CA THR A 653 58.59 2.28 8.88
C THR A 653 58.39 2.78 10.30
N THR A 654 57.31 2.38 10.97
CA THR A 654 56.92 2.83 12.31
C THR A 654 56.87 1.65 13.27
N PRO A 655 57.90 1.43 14.11
CA PRO A 655 57.94 0.32 15.05
C PRO A 655 56.72 0.29 15.97
N GLY A 656 56.08 -0.87 16.07
CA GLY A 656 54.91 -1.10 16.93
C GLY A 656 53.57 -0.67 16.32
N PHE A 657 53.54 -0.13 15.10
CA PHE A 657 52.29 0.25 14.44
C PHE A 657 51.48 -1.00 14.06
N GLN A 658 50.26 -1.07 14.57
CA GLN A 658 49.29 -2.14 14.29
C GLN A 658 47.97 -1.51 13.89
N TYR A 659 47.28 -2.14 12.94
CA TYR A 659 46.02 -1.63 12.42
C TYR A 659 45.05 -2.75 12.03
N ASP A 660 43.76 -2.44 12.07
CA ASP A 660 42.71 -3.14 11.31
C ASP A 660 42.13 -2.21 10.25
N LEU A 661 41.73 -2.78 9.10
CA LEU A 661 41.06 -2.08 8.01
C LEU A 661 39.81 -2.86 7.63
N ARG A 662 38.67 -2.17 7.53
CA ARG A 662 37.40 -2.75 7.09
C ARG A 662 36.63 -1.78 6.22
N ILE A 663 36.08 -2.26 5.11
CA ILE A 663 35.01 -1.56 4.38
C ILE A 663 33.72 -1.70 5.20
N THR A 664 33.08 -0.57 5.49
CA THR A 664 31.81 -0.54 6.22
C THR A 664 30.62 -0.54 5.28
N PHE A 665 30.73 0.15 4.14
CA PHE A 665 29.67 0.27 3.15
C PHE A 665 30.22 0.77 1.81
N ASP A 666 29.58 0.46 0.69
CA ASP A 666 29.98 0.95 -0.62
C ASP A 666 28.82 1.02 -1.61
N ARG A 667 28.95 1.90 -2.61
CA ARG A 667 28.05 1.97 -3.74
C ARG A 667 28.82 2.21 -5.06
N PRO A 668 28.48 1.51 -6.14
CA PRO A 668 29.26 1.54 -7.39
C PRO A 668 29.10 2.87 -8.14
N PRO A 669 30.10 3.27 -8.95
CA PRO A 669 29.96 4.36 -9.91
C PRO A 669 29.03 3.96 -11.06
N PHE A 670 28.42 4.94 -11.70
CA PHE A 670 27.54 4.75 -12.86
C PHE A 670 28.17 5.40 -14.09
N HIS A 671 28.12 4.71 -15.23
CA HIS A 671 28.55 5.27 -16.52
C HIS A 671 27.85 4.59 -17.70
N MET A 672 27.20 5.38 -18.55
CA MET A 672 26.50 4.96 -19.76
C MET A 672 27.05 5.69 -20.98
N ALA A 673 27.16 5.06 -22.14
CA ALA A 673 27.70 5.68 -23.36
C ALA A 673 26.83 6.86 -23.85
N GLU A 674 27.45 7.92 -24.40
CA GLU A 674 26.70 9.09 -24.91
C GLU A 674 25.84 8.74 -26.13
N ASP A 675 26.32 7.84 -26.98
CA ASP A 675 25.65 7.35 -28.18
C ASP A 675 24.72 6.15 -27.91
N ALA A 676 24.54 5.76 -26.64
CA ALA A 676 23.62 4.69 -26.28
C ALA A 676 22.20 4.99 -26.81
N PRO A 677 21.45 3.99 -27.32
CA PRO A 677 20.13 4.20 -27.88
C PRO A 677 19.15 4.93 -26.93
N LEU A 678 19.18 4.60 -25.64
CA LEU A 678 18.36 5.26 -24.63
C LEU A 678 18.73 6.75 -24.48
N THR A 679 20.02 7.08 -24.44
CA THR A 679 20.50 8.48 -24.38
C THR A 679 19.99 9.31 -25.55
N GLN A 680 20.02 8.74 -26.77
CA GLN A 680 19.54 9.42 -27.97
C GLN A 680 18.02 9.58 -27.97
N LEU A 681 17.29 8.59 -27.45
CA LEU A 681 15.83 8.66 -27.31
C LEU A 681 15.42 9.77 -26.32
N VAL A 682 16.04 9.82 -25.13
CA VAL A 682 15.80 10.88 -24.14
C VAL A 682 16.13 12.25 -24.73
N ARG A 683 17.28 12.38 -25.44
CA ARG A 683 17.68 13.61 -26.13
C ARG A 683 16.62 14.08 -27.13
N LYS A 684 16.14 13.18 -28.00
CA LYS A 684 15.12 13.45 -29.02
C LYS A 684 13.84 14.04 -28.40
N HIS A 685 13.29 13.40 -27.38
CA HIS A 685 12.03 13.85 -26.77
C HIS A 685 12.20 15.11 -25.92
N THR A 686 13.35 15.27 -25.26
CA THR A 686 13.66 16.50 -24.53
C THR A 686 13.78 17.69 -25.47
N GLU A 687 14.47 17.54 -26.61
CA GLU A 687 14.56 18.58 -27.65
C GLU A 687 13.19 18.94 -28.23
N SER A 688 12.34 17.93 -28.45
CA SER A 688 10.99 18.12 -28.97
C SER A 688 10.12 18.97 -28.03
N VAL A 689 10.13 18.65 -26.73
CA VAL A 689 9.26 19.30 -25.72
C VAL A 689 9.82 20.66 -25.30
N THR A 690 11.11 20.74 -24.94
CA THR A 690 11.71 21.98 -24.42
C THR A 690 12.10 22.97 -25.52
N ARG A 691 12.10 22.54 -26.79
CA ARG A 691 12.62 23.30 -27.94
C ARG A 691 14.09 23.71 -27.79
N SER A 692 14.84 22.98 -26.97
CA SER A 692 16.24 23.25 -26.65
C SER A 692 17.05 21.95 -26.53
N LYS A 693 18.33 22.00 -26.87
CA LYS A 693 19.21 20.83 -26.70
C LYS A 693 19.50 20.59 -25.22
N PRO A 694 19.23 19.40 -24.67
CA PRO A 694 19.57 19.11 -23.28
C PRO A 694 21.09 19.07 -23.11
N LYS A 695 21.56 19.49 -21.94
CA LYS A 695 22.93 19.25 -21.53
C LYS A 695 23.12 17.75 -21.29
N ILE A 696 24.29 17.24 -21.63
CA ILE A 696 24.72 15.89 -21.28
C ILE A 696 25.86 16.04 -20.29
N THR A 697 25.71 15.45 -19.12
CA THR A 697 26.58 15.72 -17.99
C THR A 697 26.83 14.48 -17.13
N GLY A 698 27.74 14.62 -16.18
CA GLY A 698 27.86 13.75 -15.02
C GLY A 698 27.32 14.43 -13.77
N ALA A 699 27.12 13.63 -12.73
CA ALA A 699 26.81 14.09 -11.39
C ALA A 699 27.94 13.73 -10.40
N PRO A 700 28.27 14.61 -9.44
CA PRO A 700 29.25 14.30 -8.40
C PRO A 700 28.67 13.45 -7.25
N TYR A 701 27.35 13.41 -7.11
CA TYR A 701 26.61 12.62 -6.11
C TYR A 701 26.38 11.19 -6.60
N TRP A 702 25.71 10.35 -5.79
CA TRP A 702 25.37 8.97 -6.12
C TRP A 702 23.86 8.82 -6.25
N THR A 703 23.38 7.86 -7.06
CA THR A 703 21.95 7.53 -7.19
C THR A 703 21.75 6.04 -7.52
N ASP A 704 20.51 5.57 -7.43
CA ASP A 704 20.07 4.21 -7.79
C ASP A 704 20.40 3.75 -9.22
N SER A 705 20.76 4.66 -10.13
CA SER A 705 21.15 4.28 -11.49
C SER A 705 22.28 3.26 -11.57
N ALA A 706 23.20 3.30 -10.61
CA ALA A 706 24.31 2.34 -10.56
C ALA A 706 23.81 0.92 -10.27
N LEU A 707 22.82 0.76 -9.38
CA LEU A 707 22.26 -0.56 -9.03
C LEU A 707 21.50 -1.18 -10.20
N LEU A 708 20.71 -0.37 -10.91
CA LEU A 708 19.99 -0.80 -12.11
C LEU A 708 20.96 -1.21 -13.23
N LEU A 709 22.03 -0.43 -13.43
CA LEU A 709 23.05 -0.74 -14.43
C LEU A 709 23.82 -2.03 -14.10
N ASP A 710 24.20 -2.23 -12.83
CA ASP A 710 24.87 -3.46 -12.37
C ASP A 710 23.98 -4.70 -12.51
N ALA A 711 22.66 -4.53 -12.41
CA ALA A 711 21.68 -5.57 -12.73
C ALA A 711 21.49 -5.80 -14.25
N GLY A 712 22.25 -5.11 -15.09
CA GLY A 712 22.24 -5.24 -16.55
C GLY A 712 21.18 -4.41 -17.26
N ILE A 713 20.59 -3.40 -16.60
CA ILE A 713 19.54 -2.55 -17.16
C ILE A 713 20.15 -1.21 -17.62
N PRO A 714 20.21 -0.93 -18.94
CA PRO A 714 20.64 0.37 -19.44
C PRO A 714 19.82 1.50 -18.83
N THR A 715 20.48 2.44 -18.14
CA THR A 715 19.79 3.44 -17.30
C THR A 715 20.19 4.87 -17.67
N ILE A 716 19.33 5.86 -17.47
CA ILE A 716 19.66 7.29 -17.57
C ILE A 716 19.05 8.04 -16.39
N LEU A 717 19.79 9.01 -15.84
CA LEU A 717 19.22 10.01 -14.92
C LEU A 717 18.61 11.16 -15.72
N PHE A 718 17.32 11.43 -15.52
CA PHE A 718 16.62 12.53 -16.16
C PHE A 718 15.34 12.91 -15.42
N GLY A 719 15.24 14.17 -14.99
CA GLY A 719 14.03 14.68 -14.33
C GLY A 719 13.91 16.21 -14.31
N PRO A 720 13.06 16.75 -13.42
CA PRO A 720 12.66 18.17 -13.44
C PRO A 720 13.79 19.13 -13.04
N ARG A 721 13.49 20.44 -13.07
CA ARG A 721 14.37 21.54 -12.62
C ARG A 721 14.01 21.97 -11.20
N GLY A 722 15.02 22.20 -10.38
CA GLY A 722 14.84 22.48 -8.96
C GLY A 722 16.17 22.71 -8.26
N GLU A 723 16.09 23.23 -7.04
CA GLU A 723 17.26 23.63 -6.26
C GLU A 723 17.01 23.36 -4.77
N GLY A 724 18.09 23.39 -3.98
CA GLY A 724 18.00 23.31 -2.52
C GLY A 724 17.93 21.89 -1.94
N PHE A 725 18.49 20.89 -2.64
CA PHE A 725 18.62 19.53 -2.12
C PHE A 725 19.29 19.57 -0.74
N HIS A 726 18.64 18.98 0.26
CA HIS A 726 19.08 18.92 1.66
C HIS A 726 19.27 20.30 2.34
N ALA A 727 18.81 21.38 1.72
CA ALA A 727 18.97 22.74 2.24
C ALA A 727 17.78 23.18 3.13
N LYS A 728 17.88 24.40 3.66
CA LYS A 728 16.83 25.04 4.49
C LYS A 728 15.55 25.36 3.70
N GLU A 729 15.70 25.50 2.39
CA GLU A 729 14.65 25.77 1.42
C GLU A 729 14.93 24.87 0.23
N GLU A 730 13.88 24.21 -0.26
CA GLU A 730 13.94 23.29 -1.41
C GLU A 730 12.72 23.55 -2.28
N PHE A 731 12.92 23.63 -3.59
CA PHE A 731 11.84 23.84 -4.55
C PHE A 731 12.09 23.21 -5.91
N VAL A 732 10.99 22.94 -6.61
CA VAL A 732 10.95 22.49 -8.00
C VAL A 732 10.11 23.45 -8.86
N TYR A 733 10.52 23.69 -10.10
CA TYR A 733 9.74 24.52 -11.04
C TYR A 733 8.54 23.74 -11.59
N THR A 734 7.32 24.22 -11.37
CA THR A 734 6.07 23.51 -11.74
C THR A 734 6.00 23.20 -13.23
N GLU A 735 6.42 24.13 -14.08
CA GLU A 735 6.49 23.93 -15.54
C GLU A 735 7.41 22.77 -15.92
N SER A 736 8.53 22.59 -15.19
CA SER A 736 9.45 21.49 -15.47
C SER A 736 8.88 20.13 -15.08
N ILE A 737 7.99 20.07 -14.09
CA ILE A 737 7.27 18.83 -13.74
C ILE A 737 6.41 18.41 -14.94
N LEU A 738 5.60 19.34 -15.48
CA LEU A 738 4.74 19.10 -16.63
C LEU A 738 5.55 18.66 -17.86
N GLN A 739 6.66 19.34 -18.15
CA GLN A 739 7.57 19.01 -19.25
C GLN A 739 8.18 17.62 -19.08
N THR A 740 8.69 17.29 -17.89
CA THR A 740 9.24 15.97 -17.58
C THR A 740 8.19 14.88 -17.76
N THR A 741 6.96 15.06 -17.26
CA THR A 741 5.86 14.09 -17.48
C THR A 741 5.59 13.88 -18.96
N GLN A 742 5.53 14.95 -19.75
CA GLN A 742 5.32 14.86 -21.19
C GLN A 742 6.46 14.12 -21.91
N ILE A 743 7.71 14.39 -21.52
CA ILE A 743 8.90 13.75 -22.09
C ILE A 743 8.91 12.26 -21.78
N LEU A 744 8.71 11.89 -20.50
CA LEU A 744 8.64 10.49 -20.06
C LEU A 744 7.50 9.74 -20.76
N THR A 745 6.34 10.37 -20.94
CA THR A 745 5.21 9.79 -21.69
C THR A 745 5.60 9.50 -23.15
N GLN A 746 6.23 10.44 -23.85
CA GLN A 746 6.64 10.20 -25.25
C GLN A 746 7.74 9.15 -25.37
N ILE A 747 8.69 9.11 -24.42
CA ILE A 747 9.73 8.08 -24.37
C ILE A 747 9.10 6.70 -24.19
N ALA A 748 8.17 6.56 -23.25
CA ALA A 748 7.47 5.30 -23.02
C ALA A 748 6.62 4.88 -24.24
N GLU A 749 5.94 5.82 -24.89
CA GLU A 749 5.18 5.56 -26.12
C GLU A 749 6.07 5.02 -27.25
N GLU A 750 7.28 5.57 -27.44
CA GLU A 750 8.19 5.12 -28.52
C GLU A 750 8.97 3.85 -28.14
N PHE A 751 9.41 3.73 -26.89
CA PHE A 751 10.22 2.61 -26.44
C PHE A 751 9.43 1.30 -26.32
N CYS A 752 8.19 1.39 -25.83
CA CYS A 752 7.32 0.24 -25.55
C CYS A 752 6.30 -0.03 -26.67
N ALA A 753 6.34 0.74 -27.78
CA ALA A 753 5.42 0.65 -28.92
C ALA A 753 5.21 -0.77 -29.46
#